data_AF-A7IA85-F1
#
_entry.id   AF-A7IA85-F1
#
_cell.length_a   1.000
_cell.length_b   1.000
_cell.length_c   1.000
_cell.angle_alpha   90.00
_cell.angle_beta   90.00
_cell.angle_gamma   90.00
#
_symmetry.space_group_name_H-M   'P 1'
#
loop_
_entity.id
_entity.type
_entity.pdbx_description
1 polymer ?
#
loop_
_entity_poly.entity_id
_entity_poly.type
_entity_poly.pdbx_seq_one_letter_code
_entity_poly.pdbx_strand_id
1 'polypeptide(L)'
;MRPCRKQDSAVSEIIGTVLLISIVVLAASIIAVAVFSQPQAQKIPAVSALISNQSQIVYIKHNGGDPLQNGTYRILVDGADVTSSINLPSTWSIGNTLTYTKPGTTPPSSVVIVYTGYSSTGVVLTSAYFGTGPLTTATVTATTSPVPGTSSTITSSVSGTGGTISPSGSVNVTYGSSQTFSITVNSGYSVANVLIDGTSIGPQSSYTFSNVVANHTIVASFALTTYVISATNATTGGMISPNGSISVNYGGSQTFTITANSGYHISDVSIDGSSVGAVSSYPFTSVASNHTIIASFAANTVQIITSSVSGSGGTISPLGAVSVQYGASQTFSITANSGYHISNVLIDGVSNGTISTYTFSNVVTSHTIVASFALNAPTLSGITPSSGVTGTSVSITNLAGTNFSVSGTTVVQLTMGSNTITATSVNVVSSTQITCTFSLAGAATGAWNVVMTNPDGQTATLSSGFTVTSNVVPASSVLVNANNYPGKPGYLLSGGYIQFTVTGSYYTITYGGTQHTFNNGDVVRLTLESTTQGTNVPTIYVTSSQISAFYLNNVDLTINGVDYGQSTISQIYIGSYSSFTSTLTLNVPSQSAQTEFDANGACVICNAVSSTPITVYNLGMGSGGINLGPMATIYYTGGATGYSLS
;
A
#
# COMPACT_ATOMS: atom_id res chain seq x y z
N MET A 1 -49.43 -6.55 4.92
CA MET A 1 -49.54 -6.36 3.45
C MET A 1 -48.14 -6.37 2.87
N ARG A 2 -47.78 -7.40 2.08
CA ARG A 2 -46.51 -7.49 1.34
C ARG A 2 -46.78 -7.08 -0.12
N PRO A 3 -45.96 -6.24 -0.77
CA PRO A 3 -46.17 -5.94 -2.18
C PRO A 3 -45.59 -7.05 -3.06
N CYS A 4 -46.40 -7.47 -4.02
CA CYS A 4 -46.09 -8.46 -5.05
C CYS A 4 -45.10 -7.86 -6.07
N ARG A 5 -43.95 -8.52 -6.26
CA ARG A 5 -42.92 -8.13 -7.24
C ARG A 5 -43.28 -8.78 -8.58
N LYS A 6 -43.65 -7.97 -9.57
CA LYS A 6 -43.81 -8.41 -10.97
C LYS A 6 -42.47 -8.94 -11.47
N GLN A 7 -42.43 -10.19 -11.90
CA GLN A 7 -41.32 -10.75 -12.69
C GLN A 7 -41.53 -10.35 -14.15
N ASP A 8 -40.58 -9.60 -14.71
CA ASP A 8 -40.48 -9.41 -16.15
C ASP A 8 -40.04 -10.72 -16.79
N SER A 9 -40.83 -11.16 -17.78
CA SER A 9 -40.55 -12.37 -18.55
C SER A 9 -39.39 -12.12 -19.50
N ALA A 10 -38.23 -12.73 -19.23
CA ALA A 10 -37.15 -12.83 -20.18
C ALA A 10 -37.62 -13.66 -21.38
N VAL A 11 -37.67 -13.03 -22.55
CA VAL A 11 -37.96 -13.73 -23.81
C VAL A 11 -36.72 -14.54 -24.19
N SER A 12 -36.88 -15.84 -24.39
CA SER A 12 -35.79 -16.81 -24.60
C SER A 12 -34.94 -16.48 -25.84
N GLU A 13 -33.61 -16.45 -25.67
CA GLU A 13 -32.60 -16.35 -26.75
C GLU A 13 -32.88 -17.31 -27.93
N ILE A 14 -33.48 -18.46 -27.64
CA ILE A 14 -33.82 -19.51 -28.62
C ILE A 14 -34.93 -19.06 -29.56
N ILE A 15 -35.92 -18.30 -29.07
CA ILE A 15 -37.02 -17.80 -29.91
C ILE A 15 -36.51 -16.74 -30.87
N GLY A 16 -35.58 -15.88 -30.42
CA GLY A 16 -34.94 -14.88 -31.28
C GLY A 16 -34.12 -15.50 -32.42
N THR A 17 -33.37 -16.57 -32.14
CA THR A 17 -32.56 -17.26 -33.15
C THR A 17 -33.40 -18.02 -34.17
N VAL A 18 -34.47 -18.70 -33.74
CA VAL A 18 -35.38 -19.40 -34.65
C VAL A 18 -36.09 -18.42 -35.59
N LEU A 19 -36.48 -17.24 -35.09
CA LEU A 19 -37.14 -16.21 -35.88
C LEU A 19 -36.16 -15.57 -36.89
N LEU A 20 -34.90 -15.39 -36.51
CA LEU A 20 -33.85 -14.89 -37.40
C LEU A 20 -33.54 -15.89 -38.54
N ILE A 21 -33.37 -17.17 -38.22
CA ILE A 21 -33.11 -18.22 -39.23
C ILE A 21 -34.30 -18.31 -40.19
N SER A 22 -35.54 -18.20 -39.69
CA SER A 22 -36.75 -18.23 -40.51
C SER A 22 -36.81 -17.07 -41.51
N ILE A 23 -36.43 -15.86 -41.08
CA ILE A 23 -36.39 -14.68 -41.95
C ILE A 23 -35.29 -14.80 -43.01
N VAL A 24 -34.12 -15.33 -42.65
CA VAL A 24 -33.00 -15.50 -43.59
C VAL A 24 -33.34 -16.55 -44.65
N VAL A 25 -33.97 -17.66 -44.26
CA VAL A 25 -34.43 -18.70 -45.21
C VAL A 25 -35.52 -18.15 -46.14
N LEU A 26 -36.43 -17.32 -45.64
CA LEU A 26 -37.47 -16.68 -46.46
C LEU A 26 -36.86 -15.69 -47.47
N ALA A 27 -35.87 -14.90 -47.04
CA ALA A 27 -35.18 -13.97 -47.92
C ALA A 27 -34.37 -14.70 -49.01
N ALA A 28 -33.66 -15.77 -48.65
CA ALA A 28 -32.90 -16.58 -49.60
C ALA A 28 -33.80 -17.29 -50.63
N SER A 29 -34.98 -17.76 -50.21
CA SER A 29 -35.94 -18.42 -51.11
C SER A 29 -36.63 -17.45 -52.06
N ILE A 30 -36.94 -16.23 -51.64
CA ILE A 30 -37.47 -15.17 -52.52
C ILE A 30 -36.43 -14.79 -53.58
N ILE A 31 -35.15 -14.67 -53.20
CA ILE A 31 -34.06 -14.37 -54.15
C ILE A 31 -33.88 -15.52 -55.14
N ALA A 32 -33.92 -16.77 -54.69
CA ALA A 32 -33.83 -17.93 -55.58
C ALA A 32 -34.97 -17.97 -56.61
N VAL A 33 -36.22 -17.73 -56.18
CA VAL A 33 -37.38 -17.67 -57.08
C VAL A 33 -37.24 -16.53 -58.10
N ALA A 34 -36.71 -15.38 -57.69
CA ALA A 34 -36.49 -14.25 -58.60
C ALA A 34 -35.41 -14.55 -59.66
N VAL A 35 -34.37 -15.31 -59.32
CA VAL A 35 -33.30 -15.68 -60.27
C VAL A 35 -33.74 -16.76 -61.26
N PHE A 36 -34.52 -17.75 -60.81
CA PHE A 36 -34.99 -18.84 -61.70
C PHE A 36 -36.23 -18.50 -62.55
N SER A 37 -36.88 -17.35 -62.32
CA SER A 37 -38.10 -16.94 -63.05
C SER A 37 -37.84 -16.06 -64.29
N GLN A 38 -36.59 -15.89 -64.72
CA GLN A 38 -36.29 -15.11 -65.92
C GLN A 38 -36.59 -15.91 -67.21
N PRO A 39 -37.39 -15.39 -68.17
CA PRO A 39 -37.64 -16.08 -69.43
C PRO A 39 -36.35 -16.20 -70.25
N GLN A 40 -36.03 -17.40 -70.74
CA GLN A 40 -34.84 -17.64 -71.55
C GLN A 40 -34.93 -16.94 -72.91
N ALA A 41 -33.81 -16.35 -73.36
CA ALA A 41 -33.72 -15.66 -74.66
C ALA A 41 -33.99 -16.63 -75.83
N GLN A 42 -34.90 -16.26 -76.73
CA GLN A 42 -35.26 -17.07 -77.89
C GLN A 42 -34.11 -17.09 -78.92
N LYS A 43 -33.57 -18.28 -79.20
CA LYS A 43 -32.51 -18.47 -80.20
C LYS A 43 -33.06 -18.22 -81.62
N ILE A 44 -32.43 -17.32 -82.37
CA ILE A 44 -32.74 -17.09 -83.81
C ILE A 44 -32.15 -18.26 -84.62
N PRO A 45 -32.93 -18.98 -85.44
CA PRO A 45 -32.44 -20.09 -86.26
C PRO A 45 -31.47 -19.62 -87.34
N ALA A 46 -30.38 -20.36 -87.56
CA ALA A 46 -29.44 -20.07 -88.65
C ALA A 46 -29.76 -20.96 -89.85
N VAL A 47 -30.23 -20.39 -90.97
CA VAL A 47 -30.65 -21.14 -92.16
C VAL A 47 -29.89 -20.70 -93.41
N SER A 48 -29.43 -21.67 -94.19
CA SER A 48 -28.89 -21.49 -95.53
C SER A 48 -29.90 -22.00 -96.55
N ALA A 49 -30.25 -21.17 -97.53
CA ALA A 49 -31.12 -21.55 -98.63
C ALA A 49 -30.44 -21.29 -99.97
N LEU A 50 -30.62 -22.21 -100.92
CA LEU A 50 -30.27 -22.03 -102.32
C LEU A 50 -31.53 -21.51 -103.04
N ILE A 51 -31.47 -20.30 -103.57
CA ILE A 51 -32.61 -19.63 -104.20
C ILE A 51 -32.29 -19.36 -105.67
N SER A 52 -33.19 -19.76 -106.57
CA SER A 52 -33.07 -19.55 -108.03
C SER A 52 -34.42 -19.24 -108.68
N ASN A 53 -34.44 -18.64 -109.87
CA ASN A 53 -35.68 -18.35 -110.61
C ASN A 53 -35.62 -18.78 -112.08
N GLN A 54 -36.61 -19.52 -112.58
CA GLN A 54 -36.74 -19.81 -114.00
C GLN A 54 -38.04 -19.22 -114.54
N SER A 55 -37.93 -18.27 -115.46
CA SER A 55 -39.08 -17.48 -115.95
C SER A 55 -39.85 -16.85 -114.77
N GLN A 56 -41.09 -17.26 -114.49
CA GLN A 56 -41.89 -16.72 -113.38
C GLN A 56 -41.80 -17.55 -112.10
N ILE A 57 -41.09 -18.68 -112.12
CA ILE A 57 -41.05 -19.64 -111.03
C ILE A 57 -39.80 -19.42 -110.17
N VAL A 58 -39.97 -19.34 -108.85
CA VAL A 58 -38.89 -19.34 -107.85
C VAL A 58 -38.75 -20.74 -107.26
N TYR A 59 -37.51 -21.22 -107.14
CA TYR A 59 -37.14 -22.42 -106.39
C TYR A 59 -36.30 -22.03 -105.17
N ILE A 60 -36.73 -22.44 -103.98
CA ILE A 60 -36.07 -22.16 -102.69
C ILE A 60 -35.76 -23.48 -102.01
N LYS A 61 -34.52 -23.95 -102.09
CA LYS A 61 -34.08 -25.21 -101.48
C LYS A 61 -33.37 -24.95 -100.15
N HIS A 62 -33.77 -25.63 -99.08
CA HIS A 62 -33.03 -25.59 -97.82
C HIS A 62 -31.69 -26.31 -98.01
N ASN A 63 -30.59 -25.59 -97.81
CA ASN A 63 -29.24 -26.02 -98.16
C ASN A 63 -28.31 -26.15 -96.95
N GLY A 64 -28.81 -25.95 -95.73
CA GLY A 64 -28.04 -26.10 -94.49
C GLY A 64 -28.62 -25.30 -93.32
N GLY A 65 -28.20 -25.62 -92.10
CA GLY A 65 -28.65 -24.92 -90.89
C GLY A 65 -29.91 -25.50 -90.25
N ASP A 66 -30.53 -24.72 -89.35
CA ASP A 66 -31.67 -25.12 -88.52
C ASP A 66 -32.96 -25.33 -89.35
N PRO A 67 -33.82 -26.28 -88.98
CA PRO A 67 -35.13 -26.43 -89.60
C PRO A 67 -36.09 -25.29 -89.19
N LEU A 68 -36.95 -24.83 -90.11
CA LEU A 68 -37.96 -23.80 -89.82
C LEU A 68 -39.37 -24.39 -89.75
N GLN A 69 -40.08 -24.14 -88.65
CA GLN A 69 -41.46 -24.58 -88.47
C GLN A 69 -42.44 -23.70 -89.25
N ASN A 70 -43.47 -24.29 -89.85
CA ASN A 70 -44.54 -23.53 -90.50
C ASN A 70 -45.15 -22.52 -89.50
N GLY A 71 -45.41 -21.30 -89.96
CA GLY A 71 -45.87 -20.18 -89.13
C GLY A 71 -44.77 -19.36 -88.45
N THR A 72 -43.51 -19.81 -88.50
CA THR A 72 -42.37 -19.08 -87.87
C THR A 72 -41.53 -18.24 -88.83
N TYR A 73 -41.85 -18.27 -90.12
CA TYR A 73 -41.14 -17.52 -91.15
C TYR A 73 -42.08 -17.06 -92.27
N ARG A 74 -41.65 -16.04 -93.01
CA ARG A 74 -42.30 -15.49 -94.19
C ARG A 74 -41.35 -15.50 -95.37
N ILE A 75 -41.90 -15.67 -96.56
CA ILE A 75 -41.17 -15.60 -97.83
C ILE A 75 -41.72 -14.41 -98.60
N LEU A 76 -40.86 -13.43 -98.84
CA LEU A 76 -41.14 -12.24 -99.64
C LEU A 76 -40.57 -12.45 -101.04
N VAL A 77 -41.38 -12.24 -102.08
CA VAL A 77 -40.93 -12.19 -103.48
C VAL A 77 -41.21 -10.80 -104.02
N ASP A 78 -40.19 -10.10 -104.48
CA ASP A 78 -40.27 -8.68 -104.88
C ASP A 78 -40.88 -7.76 -103.82
N GLY A 79 -40.61 -8.09 -102.54
CA GLY A 79 -41.12 -7.36 -101.38
C GLY A 79 -42.55 -7.70 -100.97
N ALA A 80 -43.29 -8.52 -101.74
CA ALA A 80 -44.63 -8.99 -101.38
C ALA A 80 -44.56 -10.32 -100.61
N ASP A 81 -45.33 -10.45 -99.52
CA ASP A 81 -45.44 -11.68 -98.74
C ASP A 81 -46.28 -12.72 -99.49
N VAL A 82 -45.62 -13.78 -99.96
CA VAL A 82 -46.23 -14.86 -100.75
C VAL A 82 -46.37 -16.16 -99.95
N THR A 83 -46.10 -16.13 -98.65
CA THR A 83 -46.02 -17.32 -97.79
C THR A 83 -47.27 -18.19 -97.86
N SER A 84 -48.46 -17.58 -97.90
CA SER A 84 -49.75 -18.26 -98.02
C SER A 84 -50.03 -18.86 -99.40
N SER A 85 -49.28 -18.44 -100.43
CA SER A 85 -49.39 -18.94 -101.80
C SER A 85 -48.43 -20.11 -102.10
N ILE A 86 -47.63 -20.51 -101.11
CA ILE A 86 -46.70 -21.63 -101.20
C ILE A 86 -47.25 -22.78 -100.37
N ASN A 87 -47.21 -24.00 -100.91
CA ASN A 87 -47.54 -25.20 -100.14
C ASN A 87 -46.37 -25.52 -99.20
N LEU A 88 -46.44 -25.04 -97.95
CA LEU A 88 -45.38 -25.21 -96.96
C LEU A 88 -45.49 -26.56 -96.23
N PRO A 89 -44.38 -27.30 -96.05
CA PRO A 89 -44.36 -28.46 -95.16
C PRO A 89 -44.53 -28.02 -93.70
N SER A 90 -44.92 -28.94 -92.81
CA SER A 90 -44.99 -28.68 -91.36
C SER A 90 -43.66 -28.15 -90.81
N THR A 91 -42.55 -28.67 -91.33
CA THR A 91 -41.20 -28.16 -91.09
C THR A 91 -40.42 -28.12 -92.40
N TRP A 92 -39.80 -26.98 -92.70
CA TRP A 92 -38.88 -26.82 -93.82
C TRP A 92 -37.45 -27.10 -93.36
N SER A 93 -36.88 -28.21 -93.84
CA SER A 93 -35.57 -28.75 -93.44
C SER A 93 -34.69 -29.04 -94.66
N ILE A 94 -33.40 -29.29 -94.41
CA ILE A 94 -32.36 -29.52 -95.42
C ILE A 94 -32.83 -30.49 -96.50
N GLY A 95 -32.71 -30.09 -97.77
CA GLY A 95 -33.11 -30.87 -98.94
C GLY A 95 -34.49 -30.49 -99.51
N ASN A 96 -35.41 -29.99 -98.68
CA ASN A 96 -36.75 -29.61 -99.13
C ASN A 96 -36.72 -28.36 -100.02
N THR A 97 -37.44 -28.40 -101.14
CA THR A 97 -37.55 -27.28 -102.08
C THR A 97 -38.96 -26.72 -102.11
N LEU A 98 -39.10 -25.43 -101.82
CA LEU A 98 -40.33 -24.67 -101.96
C LEU A 98 -40.37 -24.03 -103.35
N THR A 99 -41.55 -24.00 -103.95
CA THR A 99 -41.76 -23.45 -105.30
C THR A 99 -42.87 -22.41 -105.28
N TYR A 100 -42.68 -21.30 -105.97
CA TYR A 100 -43.69 -20.25 -106.14
C TYR A 100 -43.70 -19.72 -107.58
N THR A 101 -44.87 -19.59 -108.18
CA THR A 101 -45.03 -18.96 -109.50
C THR A 101 -45.58 -17.55 -109.33
N LYS A 102 -44.78 -16.53 -109.67
CA LYS A 102 -45.17 -15.13 -109.61
C LYS A 102 -46.24 -14.83 -110.67
N PRO A 103 -47.42 -14.30 -110.30
CA PRO A 103 -48.43 -13.86 -111.26
C PRO A 103 -47.91 -12.73 -112.16
N GLY A 104 -48.24 -12.77 -113.46
CA GLY A 104 -47.88 -11.74 -114.43
C GLY A 104 -47.02 -12.27 -115.57
N THR A 105 -46.17 -11.41 -116.14
CA THR A 105 -45.28 -11.76 -117.27
C THR A 105 -43.79 -11.56 -116.98
N THR A 106 -43.45 -10.94 -115.84
CA THR A 106 -42.06 -10.63 -115.48
C THR A 106 -41.47 -11.67 -114.52
N PRO A 107 -40.19 -12.05 -114.69
CA PRO A 107 -39.48 -12.83 -113.70
C PRO A 107 -39.45 -12.14 -112.32
N PRO A 108 -39.32 -12.91 -111.23
CA PRO A 108 -39.08 -12.36 -109.89
C PRO A 108 -37.67 -11.76 -109.83
N SER A 109 -37.53 -10.61 -109.17
CA SER A 109 -36.27 -9.84 -109.04
C SER A 109 -35.59 -10.04 -107.68
N SER A 110 -36.33 -10.48 -106.65
CA SER A 110 -35.78 -10.74 -105.32
C SER A 110 -36.61 -11.75 -104.54
N VAL A 111 -35.95 -12.47 -103.64
CA VAL A 111 -36.57 -13.37 -102.66
C VAL A 111 -35.91 -13.12 -101.31
N VAL A 112 -36.70 -12.95 -100.26
CA VAL A 112 -36.21 -12.75 -98.89
C VAL A 112 -36.95 -13.70 -97.95
N ILE A 113 -36.22 -14.44 -97.12
CA ILE A 113 -36.78 -15.29 -96.07
C ILE A 113 -36.62 -14.57 -94.74
N VAL A 114 -37.73 -14.34 -94.05
CA VAL A 114 -37.78 -13.61 -92.78
C VAL A 114 -38.27 -14.54 -91.69
N TYR A 115 -37.50 -14.72 -90.63
CA TYR A 115 -37.93 -15.41 -89.42
C TYR A 115 -38.73 -14.46 -88.54
N THR A 116 -39.98 -14.82 -88.24
CA THR A 116 -40.87 -14.03 -87.39
C THR A 116 -41.09 -14.66 -86.02
N GLY A 117 -40.64 -15.91 -85.82
CA GLY A 117 -40.97 -16.67 -84.61
C GLY A 117 -42.50 -16.69 -84.42
N TYR A 118 -42.97 -16.31 -83.22
CA TYR A 118 -44.39 -16.05 -82.94
C TYR A 118 -44.73 -14.55 -82.84
N SER A 119 -43.79 -13.67 -83.21
CA SER A 119 -43.93 -12.22 -83.13
C SER A 119 -44.24 -11.58 -84.49
N SER A 120 -44.76 -10.35 -84.48
CA SER A 120 -45.08 -9.58 -85.70
C SER A 120 -43.87 -8.89 -86.35
N THR A 121 -42.72 -8.83 -85.66
CA THR A 121 -41.45 -8.26 -86.14
C THR A 121 -40.50 -9.39 -86.52
N GLY A 122 -39.90 -9.32 -87.72
CA GLY A 122 -39.11 -10.41 -88.28
C GLY A 122 -37.63 -10.06 -88.55
N VAL A 123 -36.77 -11.08 -88.52
CA VAL A 123 -35.34 -11.01 -88.85
C VAL A 123 -35.09 -11.67 -90.19
N VAL A 124 -34.37 -11.01 -91.11
CA VAL A 124 -33.99 -11.62 -92.40
C VAL A 124 -32.99 -12.74 -92.17
N LEU A 125 -33.34 -13.96 -92.58
CA LEU A 125 -32.47 -15.13 -92.51
C LEU A 125 -31.54 -15.22 -93.73
N THR A 126 -32.10 -14.99 -94.92
CA THR A 126 -31.35 -15.05 -96.18
C THR A 126 -32.14 -14.36 -97.30
N SER A 127 -31.45 -13.90 -98.33
CA SER A 127 -32.05 -13.27 -99.51
C SER A 127 -31.28 -13.60 -100.79
N ALA A 128 -31.97 -13.50 -101.92
CA ALA A 128 -31.37 -13.56 -103.26
C ALA A 128 -31.98 -12.47 -104.14
N TYR A 129 -31.16 -11.92 -105.04
CA TYR A 129 -31.56 -10.91 -106.02
C TYR A 129 -31.23 -11.42 -107.42
N PHE A 130 -32.16 -11.24 -108.35
CA PHE A 130 -32.07 -11.70 -109.73
C PHE A 130 -32.03 -10.50 -110.67
N GLY A 131 -31.04 -10.44 -111.57
CA GLY A 131 -30.93 -9.40 -112.60
C GLY A 131 -31.67 -9.78 -113.90
N THR A 132 -31.82 -8.82 -114.82
CA THR A 132 -32.46 -9.03 -116.14
C THR A 132 -31.53 -9.81 -117.10
N GLY A 133 -31.58 -11.14 -117.07
CA GLY A 133 -30.84 -12.05 -117.98
C GLY A 133 -31.05 -13.53 -117.61
N PRO A 134 -30.76 -14.51 -118.49
CA PRO A 134 -30.98 -15.91 -118.20
C PRO A 134 -29.98 -16.43 -117.14
N LEU A 135 -30.55 -17.13 -116.15
CA LEU A 135 -29.96 -17.80 -114.99
C LEU A 135 -28.45 -18.15 -115.03
N THR A 136 -27.72 -17.61 -114.06
CA THR A 136 -26.44 -18.15 -113.56
C THR A 136 -26.55 -18.45 -112.07
N THR A 137 -26.18 -19.66 -111.67
CA THR A 137 -26.08 -20.08 -110.25
C THR A 137 -25.12 -19.17 -109.50
N ALA A 138 -25.63 -18.35 -108.57
CA ALA A 138 -24.80 -17.61 -107.62
C ALA A 138 -24.70 -18.42 -106.32
N THR A 139 -23.56 -19.07 -106.09
CA THR A 139 -23.17 -19.56 -104.76
C THR A 139 -22.68 -18.37 -103.94
N VAL A 140 -23.48 -17.89 -102.98
CA VAL A 140 -23.04 -16.92 -101.98
C VAL A 140 -22.68 -17.67 -100.69
N THR A 141 -21.39 -17.59 -100.33
CA THR A 141 -20.86 -18.05 -99.04
C THR A 141 -21.10 -16.95 -98.02
N ALA A 142 -21.73 -17.28 -96.88
CA ALA A 142 -21.94 -16.33 -95.80
C ALA A 142 -20.61 -15.97 -95.14
N THR A 143 -20.21 -14.69 -95.22
CA THR A 143 -19.18 -14.13 -94.33
C THR A 143 -19.88 -13.50 -93.14
N THR A 144 -19.68 -14.06 -91.95
CA THR A 144 -19.96 -13.37 -90.69
C THR A 144 -18.95 -12.25 -90.52
N SER A 145 -19.36 -11.01 -90.77
CA SER A 145 -18.66 -9.83 -90.27
C SER A 145 -19.62 -9.04 -89.38
N PRO A 146 -19.25 -8.74 -88.12
CA PRO A 146 -20.08 -7.95 -87.21
C PRO A 146 -20.17 -6.51 -87.74
N VAL A 147 -21.38 -5.95 -87.74
CA VAL A 147 -21.59 -4.53 -88.01
C VAL A 147 -21.02 -3.71 -86.83
N PRO A 148 -20.13 -2.73 -87.08
CA PRO A 148 -19.68 -1.82 -86.04
C PRO A 148 -20.81 -0.90 -85.56
N GLY A 149 -20.98 -0.81 -84.23
CA GLY A 149 -20.94 0.52 -83.61
C GLY A 149 -22.23 1.18 -83.12
N THR A 150 -23.22 0.46 -82.60
CA THR A 150 -24.14 1.08 -81.62
C THR A 150 -23.84 0.54 -80.22
N SER A 151 -22.88 1.15 -79.54
CA SER A 151 -22.76 1.02 -78.08
C SER A 151 -23.44 2.22 -77.44
N SER A 152 -24.22 1.99 -76.39
CA SER A 152 -24.75 3.06 -75.54
C SER A 152 -23.85 3.20 -74.31
N THR A 153 -23.66 4.43 -73.85
CA THR A 153 -22.78 4.73 -72.71
C THR A 153 -23.60 4.94 -71.44
N ILE A 154 -23.22 4.25 -70.37
CA ILE A 154 -23.71 4.53 -69.02
C ILE A 154 -22.62 5.28 -68.26
N THR A 155 -22.90 6.50 -67.81
CA THR A 155 -21.96 7.28 -67.00
C THR A 155 -22.29 7.13 -65.54
N SER A 156 -21.40 6.51 -64.78
CA SER A 156 -21.50 6.37 -63.34
C SER A 156 -20.66 7.42 -62.62
N SER A 157 -21.23 8.01 -61.58
CA SER A 157 -20.53 8.98 -60.74
C SER A 157 -20.99 8.89 -59.28
N VAL A 158 -20.16 9.44 -58.40
CA VAL A 158 -20.50 9.64 -56.99
C VAL A 158 -20.65 11.14 -56.73
N SER A 159 -21.74 11.51 -56.07
CA SER A 159 -21.95 12.86 -55.58
C SER A 159 -21.57 12.93 -54.10
N GLY A 160 -20.41 13.54 -53.81
CA GLY A 160 -19.90 13.74 -52.46
C GLY A 160 -18.86 12.70 -52.03
N THR A 161 -18.69 12.53 -50.71
CA THR A 161 -17.81 11.54 -50.09
C THR A 161 -18.64 10.48 -49.39
N GLY A 162 -18.09 9.28 -49.15
CA GLY A 162 -18.77 8.25 -48.35
C GLY A 162 -18.95 6.89 -49.01
N GLY A 163 -18.46 6.70 -50.23
CA GLY A 163 -18.46 5.41 -50.90
C GLY A 163 -17.98 5.49 -52.33
N THR A 164 -18.15 4.39 -53.05
CA THR A 164 -17.73 4.22 -54.44
C THR A 164 -18.84 3.52 -55.23
N ILE A 165 -18.82 3.69 -56.56
CA ILE A 165 -19.64 2.95 -57.52
C ILE A 165 -18.73 2.22 -58.49
N SER A 166 -19.04 0.96 -58.80
CA SER A 166 -18.25 0.11 -59.70
C SER A 166 -19.14 -0.62 -60.72
N PRO A 167 -18.80 -0.61 -62.02
CA PRO A 167 -17.68 0.13 -62.63
C PRO A 167 -17.86 1.65 -62.51
N SER A 168 -16.76 2.43 -62.50
CA SER A 168 -16.80 3.90 -62.37
C SER A 168 -16.58 4.60 -63.72
N GLY A 169 -17.11 5.82 -63.87
CA GLY A 169 -16.98 6.60 -65.10
C GLY A 169 -17.89 6.11 -66.22
N SER A 170 -17.51 6.40 -67.47
CA SER A 170 -18.27 6.04 -68.67
C SER A 170 -18.02 4.58 -69.07
N VAL A 171 -19.07 3.77 -69.01
CA VAL A 171 -19.09 2.34 -69.37
C VAL A 171 -19.82 2.17 -70.70
N ASN A 172 -19.14 1.61 -71.70
CA ASN A 172 -19.78 1.28 -72.97
C ASN A 172 -20.49 -0.07 -72.88
N VAL A 173 -21.79 -0.07 -73.17
CA VAL A 173 -22.65 -1.25 -73.16
C VAL A 173 -23.10 -1.53 -74.59
N THR A 174 -22.89 -2.76 -75.05
CA THR A 174 -23.35 -3.22 -76.37
C THR A 174 -24.87 -3.11 -76.45
N TYR A 175 -25.42 -2.61 -77.56
CA TYR A 175 -26.86 -2.40 -77.75
C TYR A 175 -27.69 -3.63 -77.32
N GLY A 176 -28.66 -3.40 -76.45
CA GLY A 176 -29.57 -4.43 -75.92
C GLY A 176 -28.98 -5.32 -74.82
N SER A 177 -27.72 -5.13 -74.41
CA SER A 177 -27.12 -5.83 -73.28
C SER A 177 -27.51 -5.20 -71.93
N SER A 178 -27.30 -5.94 -70.84
CA SER A 178 -27.50 -5.44 -69.47
C SER A 178 -26.16 -5.11 -68.81
N GLN A 179 -26.14 -4.13 -67.90
CA GLN A 179 -24.98 -3.77 -67.11
C GLN A 179 -25.37 -3.53 -65.65
N THR A 180 -24.65 -4.17 -64.72
CA THR A 180 -24.83 -4.01 -63.27
C THR A 180 -23.77 -3.06 -62.70
N PHE A 181 -24.21 -2.21 -61.77
CA PHE A 181 -23.36 -1.35 -60.95
C PHE A 181 -23.52 -1.74 -59.49
N SER A 182 -22.40 -1.88 -58.78
CA SER A 182 -22.35 -2.10 -57.33
C SER A 182 -21.93 -0.82 -56.63
N ILE A 183 -22.61 -0.50 -55.53
CA ILE A 183 -22.36 0.68 -54.71
C ILE A 183 -21.80 0.21 -53.38
N THR A 184 -20.54 0.56 -53.11
CA THR A 184 -19.83 0.19 -51.88
C THR A 184 -19.73 1.39 -50.97
N VAL A 185 -20.22 1.26 -49.75
CA VAL A 185 -20.25 2.35 -48.76
C VAL A 185 -18.96 2.32 -47.91
N ASN A 186 -18.39 3.49 -47.62
CA ASN A 186 -17.26 3.62 -46.70
C ASN A 186 -17.74 3.50 -45.23
N SER A 187 -16.84 3.11 -44.33
CA SER A 187 -17.16 3.05 -42.88
C SER A 187 -17.69 4.41 -42.38
N GLY A 188 -18.78 4.37 -41.61
CA GLY A 188 -19.42 5.56 -41.06
C GLY A 188 -20.38 6.28 -42.01
N TYR A 189 -20.62 5.77 -43.21
CA TYR A 189 -21.60 6.32 -44.15
C TYR A 189 -22.72 5.32 -44.46
N SER A 190 -23.79 5.82 -45.08
CA SER A 190 -24.91 5.06 -45.65
C SER A 190 -25.22 5.59 -47.05
N VAL A 191 -25.82 4.78 -47.93
CA VAL A 191 -26.32 5.29 -49.21
C VAL A 191 -27.47 6.24 -48.92
N ALA A 192 -27.33 7.51 -49.31
CA ALA A 192 -28.40 8.49 -49.19
C ALA A 192 -29.41 8.35 -50.32
N ASN A 193 -28.91 8.19 -51.55
CA ASN A 193 -29.74 8.01 -52.73
C ASN A 193 -28.95 7.43 -53.90
N VAL A 194 -29.69 6.89 -54.87
CA VAL A 194 -29.20 6.56 -56.20
C VAL A 194 -30.13 7.23 -57.22
N LEU A 195 -29.57 7.97 -58.16
CA LEU A 195 -30.31 8.61 -59.24
C LEU A 195 -30.00 7.91 -60.56
N ILE A 196 -31.05 7.55 -61.29
CA ILE A 196 -30.98 7.02 -62.66
C ILE A 196 -31.56 8.07 -63.60
N ASP A 197 -30.74 8.60 -64.51
CA ASP A 197 -31.14 9.67 -65.44
C ASP A 197 -31.78 10.87 -64.74
N GLY A 198 -31.21 11.25 -63.59
CA GLY A 198 -31.72 12.33 -62.74
C GLY A 198 -32.93 11.95 -61.88
N THR A 199 -33.49 10.75 -62.01
CA THR A 199 -34.63 10.28 -61.22
C THR A 199 -34.17 9.43 -60.03
N SER A 200 -34.61 9.82 -58.83
CA SER A 200 -34.29 9.11 -57.58
C SER A 200 -34.97 7.74 -57.51
N ILE A 201 -34.19 6.69 -57.23
CA ILE A 201 -34.70 5.34 -56.93
C ILE A 201 -34.54 4.96 -55.45
N GLY A 202 -34.09 5.90 -54.61
CA GLY A 202 -33.84 5.66 -53.20
C GLY A 202 -32.48 4.99 -52.95
N PRO A 203 -32.18 4.65 -51.69
CA PRO A 203 -30.91 4.04 -51.32
C PRO A 203 -30.86 2.59 -51.81
N GLN A 204 -29.93 2.31 -52.73
CA GLN A 204 -29.69 0.97 -53.28
C GLN A 204 -28.20 0.64 -53.20
N SER A 205 -27.87 -0.61 -52.88
CA SER A 205 -26.48 -1.10 -52.88
C SER A 205 -26.03 -1.62 -54.25
N SER A 206 -26.96 -1.78 -55.20
CA SER A 206 -26.67 -2.13 -56.58
C SER A 206 -27.82 -1.73 -57.50
N TYR A 207 -27.53 -1.57 -58.79
CA TYR A 207 -28.54 -1.34 -59.81
C TYR A 207 -28.14 -1.99 -61.12
N THR A 208 -29.09 -2.61 -61.82
CA THR A 208 -28.86 -3.24 -63.12
C THR A 208 -29.68 -2.55 -64.19
N PHE A 209 -29.01 -1.91 -65.15
CA PHE A 209 -29.63 -1.50 -66.39
C PHE A 209 -29.83 -2.73 -67.26
N SER A 210 -31.07 -2.98 -67.69
CA SER A 210 -31.40 -4.10 -68.56
C SER A 210 -31.77 -3.60 -69.95
N ASN A 211 -31.36 -4.32 -71.01
CA ASN A 211 -31.66 -3.96 -72.39
C ASN A 211 -31.31 -2.50 -72.73
N VAL A 212 -30.02 -2.16 -72.61
CA VAL A 212 -29.53 -0.79 -72.77
C VAL A 212 -29.56 -0.40 -74.26
N VAL A 213 -30.50 0.48 -74.61
CA VAL A 213 -30.72 0.97 -75.98
C VAL A 213 -30.45 2.47 -76.14
N ALA A 214 -30.15 3.16 -75.04
CA ALA A 214 -29.82 4.58 -74.99
C ALA A 214 -28.75 4.84 -73.92
N ASN A 215 -28.14 6.03 -73.97
CA ASN A 215 -27.19 6.45 -72.95
C ASN A 215 -27.92 6.72 -71.64
N HIS A 216 -27.29 6.33 -70.52
CA HIS A 216 -27.85 6.53 -69.18
C HIS A 216 -26.82 7.13 -68.23
N THR A 217 -27.30 7.61 -67.09
CA THR A 217 -26.48 8.06 -65.97
C THR A 217 -26.92 7.37 -64.68
N ILE A 218 -25.94 7.04 -63.83
CA ILE A 218 -26.18 6.56 -62.47
C ILE A 218 -25.32 7.36 -61.50
N VAL A 219 -25.97 8.02 -60.55
CA VAL A 219 -25.30 8.85 -59.55
C VAL A 219 -25.63 8.32 -58.16
N ALA A 220 -24.62 7.85 -57.43
CA ALA A 220 -24.78 7.47 -56.03
C ALA A 220 -24.38 8.64 -55.11
N SER A 221 -25.18 8.89 -54.07
CA SER A 221 -24.85 9.84 -53.00
C SER A 221 -24.88 9.15 -51.64
N PHE A 222 -24.08 9.65 -50.71
CA PHE A 222 -23.90 9.06 -49.39
C PHE A 222 -24.17 10.09 -48.29
N ALA A 223 -24.65 9.61 -47.14
CA ALA A 223 -24.85 10.41 -45.94
C ALA A 223 -24.02 9.83 -44.79
N LEU A 224 -23.37 10.70 -44.01
CA LEU A 224 -22.65 10.29 -42.82
C LEU A 224 -23.63 9.77 -41.77
N THR A 225 -23.38 8.58 -41.24
CA THR A 225 -24.19 7.96 -40.21
C THR A 225 -24.03 8.74 -38.91
N THR A 226 -25.14 9.00 -38.22
CA THR A 226 -25.14 9.64 -36.91
C THR A 226 -25.63 8.67 -35.84
N TYR A 227 -25.10 8.83 -34.64
CA TYR A 227 -25.52 8.13 -33.43
C TYR A 227 -26.11 9.11 -32.44
N VAL A 228 -26.95 8.60 -31.55
CA VAL A 228 -27.59 9.38 -30.50
C VAL A 228 -26.96 9.05 -29.16
N ILE A 229 -26.51 10.08 -28.44
CA ILE A 229 -26.19 9.99 -27.02
C ILE A 229 -27.37 10.57 -26.24
N SER A 230 -28.04 9.73 -25.45
CA SER A 230 -29.15 10.17 -24.60
C SER A 230 -28.64 10.57 -23.23
N ALA A 231 -28.69 11.87 -22.92
CA ALA A 231 -28.22 12.46 -21.67
C ALA A 231 -29.40 12.86 -20.77
N THR A 232 -29.48 12.24 -19.59
CA THR A 232 -30.59 12.47 -18.66
C THR A 232 -30.13 12.57 -17.21
N ASN A 233 -30.94 13.22 -16.37
CA ASN A 233 -30.76 13.16 -14.93
C ASN A 233 -31.66 12.05 -14.37
N ALA A 234 -31.11 11.13 -13.59
CA ALA A 234 -31.90 10.13 -12.87
C ALA A 234 -32.62 10.71 -11.65
N THR A 235 -32.04 11.71 -11.00
CA THR A 235 -32.60 12.35 -9.80
C THR A 235 -32.57 13.88 -9.91
N THR A 236 -33.35 14.54 -9.05
CA THR A 236 -33.29 16.00 -8.87
C THR A 236 -32.02 16.39 -8.12
N GLY A 237 -31.56 17.64 -8.29
CA GLY A 237 -30.39 18.15 -7.54
C GLY A 237 -29.20 18.59 -8.37
N GLY A 238 -29.31 18.60 -9.70
CA GLY A 238 -28.27 19.12 -10.58
C GLY A 238 -28.71 19.13 -12.04
N MET A 239 -27.75 19.25 -12.95
CA MET A 239 -27.95 19.22 -14.39
C MET A 239 -26.80 18.53 -15.12
N ILE A 240 -27.11 17.83 -16.21
CA ILE A 240 -26.17 17.44 -17.25
C ILE A 240 -26.32 18.38 -18.46
N SER A 241 -25.21 18.77 -19.08
CA SER A 241 -25.20 19.63 -20.26
C SER A 241 -24.21 19.13 -21.32
N PRO A 242 -24.61 18.97 -22.59
CA PRO A 242 -25.98 19.13 -23.09
C PRO A 242 -26.93 18.02 -22.56
N ASN A 243 -28.25 18.26 -22.53
CA ASN A 243 -29.24 17.27 -22.11
C ASN A 243 -30.13 16.79 -23.28
N GLY A 244 -30.80 15.66 -23.11
CA GLY A 244 -31.66 15.06 -24.11
C GLY A 244 -30.89 14.21 -25.13
N SER A 245 -31.46 14.04 -26.32
CA SER A 245 -30.87 13.22 -27.38
C SER A 245 -29.93 14.06 -28.25
N ILE A 246 -28.63 13.78 -28.16
CA ILE A 246 -27.58 14.50 -28.88
C ILE A 246 -27.12 13.66 -30.06
N SER A 247 -27.29 14.18 -31.27
CA SER A 247 -26.81 13.51 -32.49
C SER A 247 -25.33 13.81 -32.71
N VAL A 248 -24.52 12.75 -32.82
CA VAL A 248 -23.07 12.81 -33.03
C VAL A 248 -22.75 12.01 -34.29
N ASN A 249 -21.98 12.60 -35.20
CA ASN A 249 -21.50 11.92 -36.40
C ASN A 249 -20.63 10.70 -36.04
N TYR A 250 -20.63 9.66 -36.87
CA TYR A 250 -19.72 8.51 -36.73
C TYR A 250 -18.26 8.97 -36.56
N GLY A 251 -17.58 8.46 -35.54
CA GLY A 251 -16.20 8.84 -35.19
C GLY A 251 -16.08 10.21 -34.51
N GLY A 252 -17.18 10.93 -34.32
CA GLY A 252 -17.23 12.22 -33.64
C GLY A 252 -17.00 12.08 -32.12
N SER A 253 -16.89 13.22 -31.45
CA SER A 253 -16.71 13.30 -29.99
C SER A 253 -17.71 14.29 -29.40
N GLN A 254 -18.18 14.03 -28.18
CA GLN A 254 -19.08 14.91 -27.43
C GLN A 254 -18.74 14.83 -25.94
N THR A 255 -18.52 16.00 -25.33
CA THR A 255 -18.29 16.10 -23.88
C THR A 255 -19.55 16.54 -23.17
N PHE A 256 -19.83 15.90 -22.04
CA PHE A 256 -20.89 16.30 -21.12
C PHE A 256 -20.29 16.90 -19.85
N THR A 257 -20.92 17.95 -19.34
CA THR A 257 -20.61 18.56 -18.05
C THR A 257 -21.76 18.28 -17.10
N ILE A 258 -21.43 17.81 -15.90
CA ILE A 258 -22.37 17.47 -14.84
C ILE A 258 -22.13 18.44 -13.69
N THR A 259 -23.16 19.21 -13.36
CA THR A 259 -23.09 20.24 -12.32
C THR A 259 -24.16 19.96 -11.28
N ALA A 260 -23.76 19.71 -10.03
CA ALA A 260 -24.68 19.64 -8.91
C ALA A 260 -25.17 21.04 -8.52
N ASN A 261 -26.46 21.16 -8.17
CA ASN A 261 -27.01 22.39 -7.63
C ASN A 261 -26.50 22.63 -6.20
N SER A 262 -26.63 23.87 -5.73
CA SER A 262 -26.35 24.19 -4.33
C SER A 262 -27.14 23.28 -3.38
N GLY A 263 -26.46 22.71 -2.38
CA GLY A 263 -27.04 21.76 -1.44
C GLY A 263 -27.09 20.30 -1.92
N TYR A 264 -26.48 19.98 -3.07
CA TYR A 264 -26.37 18.61 -3.59
C TYR A 264 -24.93 18.30 -4.00
N HIS A 265 -24.65 17.01 -4.20
CA HIS A 265 -23.43 16.52 -4.84
C HIS A 265 -23.78 15.48 -5.91
N ILE A 266 -22.84 15.26 -6.84
CA ILE A 266 -22.95 14.17 -7.82
C ILE A 266 -22.76 12.86 -7.04
N SER A 267 -23.79 12.03 -6.99
CA SER A 267 -23.70 10.73 -6.33
C SER A 267 -23.13 9.68 -7.28
N ASP A 268 -23.48 9.75 -8.57
CA ASP A 268 -22.97 8.86 -9.60
C ASP A 268 -23.19 9.44 -11.01
N VAL A 269 -22.40 8.97 -11.97
CA VAL A 269 -22.68 9.08 -13.40
C VAL A 269 -22.59 7.68 -13.98
N SER A 270 -23.59 7.27 -14.77
CA SER A 270 -23.57 5.96 -15.43
C SER A 270 -23.60 6.10 -16.95
N ILE A 271 -22.82 5.26 -17.61
CA ILE A 271 -22.67 5.15 -19.06
C ILE A 271 -23.16 3.78 -19.48
N ASP A 272 -24.16 3.73 -20.34
CA ASP A 272 -24.75 2.48 -20.83
C ASP A 272 -25.14 1.50 -19.70
N GLY A 273 -25.63 2.07 -18.59
CA GLY A 273 -26.02 1.35 -17.38
C GLY A 273 -24.90 1.01 -16.41
N SER A 274 -23.63 1.30 -16.75
CA SER A 274 -22.48 1.06 -15.89
C SER A 274 -22.00 2.34 -15.20
N SER A 275 -21.83 2.31 -13.88
CA SER A 275 -21.31 3.45 -13.10
C SER A 275 -19.86 3.77 -13.47
N VAL A 276 -19.57 5.05 -13.66
CA VAL A 276 -18.21 5.61 -13.78
C VAL A 276 -17.84 6.48 -12.57
N GLY A 277 -18.67 6.46 -11.53
CA GLY A 277 -18.51 7.24 -10.31
C GLY A 277 -18.94 8.71 -10.44
N ALA A 278 -18.74 9.46 -9.36
CA ALA A 278 -19.10 10.87 -9.27
C ALA A 278 -18.12 11.75 -10.05
N VAL A 279 -18.31 11.87 -11.36
CA VAL A 279 -17.52 12.74 -12.26
C VAL A 279 -18.29 13.99 -12.65
N SER A 280 -17.61 15.14 -12.71
CA SER A 280 -18.20 16.42 -13.14
C SER A 280 -18.15 16.62 -14.66
N SER A 281 -17.46 15.76 -15.39
CA SER A 281 -17.42 15.77 -16.85
C SER A 281 -17.14 14.38 -17.40
N TYR A 282 -17.74 14.07 -18.54
CA TYR A 282 -17.49 12.82 -19.25
C TYR A 282 -17.39 13.04 -20.77
N PRO A 283 -16.24 12.74 -21.40
CA PRO A 283 -16.08 12.81 -22.84
C PRO A 283 -16.42 11.47 -23.51
N PHE A 284 -17.39 11.47 -24.43
CA PHE A 284 -17.47 10.45 -25.47
C PHE A 284 -16.51 10.82 -26.59
N THR A 285 -15.68 9.87 -27.00
CA THR A 285 -14.75 10.03 -28.13
C THR A 285 -14.95 8.91 -29.13
N SER A 286 -14.74 9.22 -30.42
CA SER A 286 -14.86 8.25 -31.52
C SER A 286 -16.18 7.45 -31.50
N VAL A 287 -17.31 8.15 -31.40
CA VAL A 287 -18.63 7.55 -31.23
C VAL A 287 -18.99 6.66 -32.43
N ALA A 288 -19.20 5.36 -32.17
CA ALA A 288 -19.50 4.36 -33.19
C ALA A 288 -20.81 3.58 -32.92
N SER A 289 -21.55 3.97 -31.87
CA SER A 289 -22.84 3.41 -31.49
C SER A 289 -23.67 4.45 -30.71
N ASN A 290 -24.96 4.17 -30.52
CA ASN A 290 -25.76 4.95 -29.58
C ASN A 290 -25.26 4.72 -28.15
N HIS A 291 -25.35 5.75 -27.32
CA HIS A 291 -24.98 5.68 -25.91
C HIS A 291 -26.02 6.34 -25.01
N THR A 292 -25.96 6.02 -23.74
CA THR A 292 -26.71 6.69 -22.67
C THR A 292 -25.74 7.23 -21.62
N ILE A 293 -26.01 8.42 -21.11
CA ILE A 293 -25.33 8.99 -19.95
C ILE A 293 -26.38 9.50 -18.97
N ILE A 294 -26.32 8.99 -17.75
CA ILE A 294 -27.28 9.30 -16.70
C ILE A 294 -26.54 9.88 -15.50
N ALA A 295 -26.86 11.12 -15.14
CA ALA A 295 -26.32 11.77 -13.95
C ALA A 295 -27.27 11.61 -12.75
N SER A 296 -26.72 11.19 -11.62
CA SER A 296 -27.42 11.06 -10.34
C SER A 296 -26.83 12.01 -9.31
N PHE A 297 -27.73 12.64 -8.55
CA PHE A 297 -27.42 13.59 -7.50
C PHE A 297 -28.05 13.15 -6.17
N ALA A 298 -27.36 13.46 -5.07
CA ALA A 298 -27.87 13.27 -3.72
C ALA A 298 -27.78 14.58 -2.94
N ALA A 299 -28.74 14.80 -2.02
CA ALA A 299 -28.75 15.97 -1.18
C ALA A 299 -27.58 15.93 -0.19
N ASN A 300 -26.96 17.09 0.03
CA ASN A 300 -25.95 17.27 1.05
C ASN A 300 -26.60 17.20 2.42
N THR A 301 -26.21 16.20 3.20
CA THR A 301 -26.72 15.98 4.56
C THR A 301 -25.71 16.49 5.59
N VAL A 302 -26.23 16.96 6.72
CA VAL A 302 -25.40 17.29 7.88
C VAL A 302 -24.84 15.99 8.46
N GLN A 303 -23.52 15.94 8.62
CA GLN A 303 -22.83 14.86 9.30
C GLN A 303 -22.57 15.23 10.76
N ILE A 304 -22.52 14.23 11.63
CA ILE A 304 -22.24 14.43 13.04
C ILE A 304 -20.88 13.85 13.36
N ILE A 305 -19.99 14.66 13.92
CA ILE A 305 -18.76 14.19 14.55
C ILE A 305 -18.98 14.24 16.06
N THR A 306 -18.88 13.08 16.72
CA THR A 306 -19.02 13.01 18.18
C THR A 306 -17.66 12.96 18.83
N SER A 307 -17.30 14.00 19.57
CA SER A 307 -16.09 14.02 20.39
C SER A 307 -16.39 13.68 21.85
N SER A 308 -15.51 12.91 22.47
CA SER A 308 -15.59 12.60 23.89
C SER A 308 -14.21 12.45 24.53
N VAL A 309 -14.17 12.51 25.86
CA VAL A 309 -12.99 12.21 26.66
C VAL A 309 -13.27 10.94 27.44
N SER A 310 -12.34 9.98 27.41
CA SER A 310 -12.38 8.80 28.28
C SER A 310 -11.60 9.08 29.57
N GLY A 311 -12.31 9.19 30.69
CA GLY A 311 -11.71 9.48 32.00
C GLY A 311 -11.52 10.98 32.28
N SER A 312 -10.63 11.29 33.21
CA SER A 312 -10.21 12.65 33.56
C SER A 312 -8.81 12.95 33.00
N GLY A 313 -8.37 14.22 33.03
CA GLY A 313 -6.99 14.58 32.73
C GLY A 313 -6.77 15.47 31.51
N GLY A 314 -7.81 15.88 30.82
CA GLY A 314 -7.70 16.83 29.71
C GLY A 314 -9.04 17.17 29.08
N THR A 315 -8.98 17.84 27.94
CA THR A 315 -10.14 18.31 27.18
C THR A 315 -9.96 18.05 25.69
N ILE A 316 -11.08 17.94 24.99
CA ILE A 316 -11.16 17.99 23.53
C ILE A 316 -12.13 19.12 23.15
N SER A 317 -11.76 19.94 22.17
CA SER A 317 -12.55 21.08 21.72
C SER A 317 -12.70 21.07 20.20
N PRO A 318 -13.93 21.17 19.65
CA PRO A 318 -15.22 21.16 20.38
C PRO A 318 -15.52 19.81 21.07
N LEU A 319 -16.31 19.82 22.16
CA LEU A 319 -16.76 18.62 22.89
C LEU A 319 -18.20 18.25 22.51
N GLY A 320 -18.49 16.96 22.34
CA GLY A 320 -19.83 16.43 22.07
C GLY A 320 -20.14 16.31 20.58
N ALA A 321 -21.42 16.32 20.24
CA ALA A 321 -21.87 16.22 18.86
C ALA A 321 -21.67 17.54 18.11
N VAL A 322 -20.92 17.50 17.02
CA VAL A 322 -20.63 18.64 16.14
C VAL A 322 -21.26 18.39 14.78
N SER A 323 -22.16 19.27 14.37
CA SER A 323 -22.77 19.26 13.05
C SER A 323 -21.83 19.85 12.00
N VAL A 324 -21.43 19.03 11.03
CA VAL A 324 -20.53 19.42 9.93
C VAL A 324 -21.31 19.30 8.62
N GLN A 325 -21.26 20.34 7.78
CA GLN A 325 -21.87 20.30 6.45
C GLN A 325 -21.16 19.28 5.56
N TYR A 326 -21.89 18.63 4.65
CA TYR A 326 -21.32 17.67 3.70
C TYR A 326 -20.10 18.25 2.97
N GLY A 327 -18.98 17.53 3.02
CA GLY A 327 -17.70 17.90 2.40
C GLY A 327 -16.94 19.03 3.10
N ALA A 328 -17.49 19.62 4.17
CA ALA A 328 -16.75 20.55 5.00
C ALA A 328 -15.68 19.83 5.84
N SER A 329 -14.75 20.58 6.41
CA SER A 329 -13.72 20.05 7.31
C SER A 329 -13.94 20.55 8.73
N GLN A 330 -13.60 19.74 9.73
CA GLN A 330 -13.68 20.11 11.14
C GLN A 330 -12.40 19.71 11.87
N THR A 331 -11.80 20.66 12.58
CA THR A 331 -10.62 20.46 13.41
C THR A 331 -10.99 20.34 14.88
N PHE A 332 -10.34 19.41 15.57
CA PHE A 332 -10.40 19.24 17.02
C PHE A 332 -9.03 19.53 17.62
N SER A 333 -9.02 20.21 18.76
CA SER A 333 -7.84 20.45 19.59
C SER A 333 -7.97 19.66 20.89
N ILE A 334 -6.89 18.99 21.27
CA ILE A 334 -6.84 18.06 22.41
C ILE A 334 -5.74 18.56 23.33
N THR A 335 -6.12 18.89 24.57
CA THR A 335 -5.23 19.54 25.54
C THR A 335 -5.25 18.75 26.83
N ALA A 336 -4.10 18.22 27.24
CA ALA A 336 -3.93 17.61 28.55
C ALA A 336 -3.89 18.68 29.64
N ASN A 337 -4.50 18.38 30.79
CA ASN A 337 -4.39 19.21 31.99
C ASN A 337 -2.99 19.08 32.60
N SER A 338 -2.63 20.02 33.49
CA SER A 338 -1.38 19.92 34.25
C SER A 338 -1.29 18.60 35.03
N GLY A 339 -0.14 17.94 34.97
CA GLY A 339 0.08 16.62 35.58
C GLY A 339 -0.37 15.42 34.73
N TYR A 340 -0.90 15.65 33.53
CA TYR A 340 -1.32 14.61 32.59
C TYR A 340 -0.63 14.78 31.22
N HIS A 341 -0.66 13.70 30.43
CA HIS A 341 -0.34 13.70 29.01
C HIS A 341 -1.44 12.99 28.22
N ILE A 342 -1.51 13.24 26.92
CA ILE A 342 -2.39 12.51 26.00
C ILE A 342 -1.83 11.09 25.91
N SER A 343 -2.61 10.10 26.34
CA SER A 343 -2.20 8.70 26.26
C SER A 343 -2.61 8.07 24.93
N ASN A 344 -3.77 8.49 24.38
CA ASN A 344 -4.23 8.03 23.06
C ASN A 344 -5.34 8.93 22.52
N VAL A 345 -5.51 8.91 21.20
CA VAL A 345 -6.67 9.47 20.50
C VAL A 345 -7.20 8.41 19.53
N LEU A 346 -8.47 8.04 19.70
CA LEU A 346 -9.16 7.12 18.81
C LEU A 346 -9.99 7.90 17.79
N ILE A 347 -9.81 7.61 16.51
CA ILE A 347 -10.65 8.10 15.41
C ILE A 347 -11.43 6.91 14.87
N ASP A 348 -12.76 6.96 14.96
CA ASP A 348 -13.63 5.84 14.57
C ASP A 348 -13.22 4.49 15.19
N GLY A 349 -12.76 4.54 16.45
CA GLY A 349 -12.26 3.38 17.20
C GLY A 349 -10.81 3.00 16.92
N VAL A 350 -10.14 3.62 15.95
CA VAL A 350 -8.74 3.33 15.57
C VAL A 350 -7.77 4.29 16.27
N SER A 351 -6.74 3.75 16.91
CA SER A 351 -5.70 4.54 17.59
C SER A 351 -4.84 5.33 16.61
N ASN A 352 -4.67 6.62 16.92
CA ASN A 352 -3.79 7.55 16.23
C ASN A 352 -2.65 8.04 17.14
N GLY A 353 -2.43 7.39 18.28
CA GLY A 353 -1.38 7.74 19.24
C GLY A 353 -1.63 9.06 19.96
N THR A 354 -0.56 9.76 20.33
CA THR A 354 -0.57 10.93 21.23
C THR A 354 -0.61 12.25 20.47
N ILE A 355 -1.63 12.44 19.62
CA ILE A 355 -1.82 13.67 18.84
C ILE A 355 -2.57 14.74 19.65
N SER A 356 -2.19 16.02 19.49
CA SER A 356 -2.84 17.16 20.15
C SER A 356 -3.87 17.88 19.26
N THR A 357 -3.96 17.50 17.99
CA THR A 357 -4.96 18.03 17.06
C THR A 357 -5.31 17.00 15.99
N TYR A 358 -6.54 17.03 15.50
CA TYR A 358 -6.98 16.20 14.40
C TYR A 358 -8.00 16.95 13.54
N THR A 359 -7.86 16.88 12.21
CA THR A 359 -8.80 17.47 11.27
C THR A 359 -9.47 16.36 10.46
N PHE A 360 -10.80 16.27 10.57
CA PHE A 360 -11.60 15.54 9.60
C PHE A 360 -11.74 16.42 8.36
N SER A 361 -11.15 16.00 7.25
CA SER A 361 -11.25 16.69 5.96
C SER A 361 -12.32 16.07 5.09
N ASN A 362 -13.05 16.89 4.34
CA ASN A 362 -14.08 16.46 3.40
C ASN A 362 -15.08 15.46 4.01
N VAL A 363 -15.78 15.89 5.05
CA VAL A 363 -16.66 15.04 5.87
C VAL A 363 -17.92 14.68 5.09
N VAL A 364 -17.97 13.44 4.59
CA VAL A 364 -19.11 12.89 3.83
C VAL A 364 -19.93 11.88 4.64
N THR A 365 -19.39 11.40 5.76
CA THR A 365 -20.04 10.50 6.72
C THR A 365 -19.84 11.00 8.14
N SER A 366 -20.60 10.46 9.09
CA SER A 366 -20.48 10.79 10.51
C SER A 366 -19.31 10.05 11.15
N HIS A 367 -18.65 10.66 12.13
CA HIS A 367 -17.41 10.15 12.73
C HIS A 367 -17.41 10.26 14.26
N THR A 368 -16.43 9.63 14.89
CA THR A 368 -16.16 9.73 16.33
C THR A 368 -14.69 10.04 16.60
N ILE A 369 -14.44 10.82 17.65
CA ILE A 369 -13.10 11.10 18.17
C ILE A 369 -13.09 10.99 19.69
N VAL A 370 -12.25 10.12 20.24
CA VAL A 370 -12.17 9.89 21.69
C VAL A 370 -10.74 10.18 22.16
N ALA A 371 -10.59 11.15 23.05
CA ALA A 371 -9.30 11.47 23.66
C ALA A 371 -9.15 10.76 25.03
N SER A 372 -8.00 10.15 25.26
CA SER A 372 -7.63 9.49 26.51
C SER A 372 -6.39 10.17 27.10
N PHE A 373 -6.36 10.27 28.43
CA PHE A 373 -5.26 10.92 29.15
C PHE A 373 -4.72 9.98 30.23
N ALA A 374 -3.45 10.13 30.58
CA ALA A 374 -2.80 9.43 31.69
C ALA A 374 -1.98 10.40 32.54
N LEU A 375 -1.80 10.06 33.83
CA LEU A 375 -0.94 10.83 34.73
C LEU A 375 0.51 10.80 34.23
N ASN A 376 1.22 11.92 34.38
CA ASN A 376 2.64 11.97 34.08
C ASN A 376 3.43 11.14 35.09
N ALA A 377 4.36 10.32 34.60
CA ALA A 377 5.29 9.61 35.45
C ALA A 377 6.07 10.60 36.32
N PRO A 378 6.33 10.25 37.59
CA PRO A 378 7.10 11.13 38.43
C PRO A 378 8.58 11.13 38.04
N THR A 379 9.30 12.15 38.49
CA THR A 379 10.77 12.23 38.34
C THR A 379 11.41 12.57 39.68
N LEU A 380 12.69 12.22 39.85
CA LEU A 380 13.50 12.65 40.99
C LEU A 380 14.68 13.47 40.48
N SER A 381 14.93 14.62 41.09
CA SER A 381 16.02 15.54 40.73
C SER A 381 17.07 15.67 41.83
N GLY A 382 16.74 15.33 43.07
CA GLY A 382 17.70 15.40 44.18
C GLY A 382 17.10 14.94 45.50
N ILE A 383 17.97 14.75 46.49
CA ILE A 383 17.60 14.37 47.86
C ILE A 383 18.49 15.11 48.86
N THR A 384 17.90 15.68 49.91
CA THR A 384 18.61 16.45 50.94
C THR A 384 18.20 15.99 52.35
N PRO A 385 19.18 15.61 53.21
CA PRO A 385 20.58 15.37 52.88
C PRO A 385 20.73 14.17 51.92
N SER A 386 21.77 14.17 51.09
CA SER A 386 22.08 13.06 50.15
C SER A 386 22.98 11.98 50.75
N SER A 387 23.20 12.03 52.06
CA SER A 387 23.98 11.02 52.77
C SER A 387 23.52 10.85 54.21
N GLY A 388 23.82 9.69 54.78
CA GLY A 388 23.59 9.39 56.19
C GLY A 388 24.57 8.34 56.68
N VAL A 389 24.76 8.28 58.00
CA VAL A 389 25.72 7.37 58.62
C VAL A 389 25.02 6.05 58.95
N THR A 390 25.62 4.92 58.61
CA THR A 390 25.08 3.60 58.97
C THR A 390 24.83 3.47 60.47
N GLY A 391 23.76 2.78 60.86
CA GLY A 391 23.31 2.66 62.26
C GLY A 391 22.44 3.81 62.77
N THR A 392 22.30 4.91 62.02
CA THR A 392 21.53 6.10 62.44
C THR A 392 20.23 6.25 61.66
N SER A 393 19.34 7.15 62.12
CA SER A 393 18.20 7.61 61.34
C SER A 393 18.51 8.94 60.66
N VAL A 394 18.11 9.09 59.40
CA VAL A 394 18.28 10.33 58.62
C VAL A 394 16.92 10.87 58.20
N SER A 395 16.65 12.13 58.53
CA SER A 395 15.44 12.84 58.10
C SER A 395 15.71 13.61 56.81
N ILE A 396 15.02 13.21 55.76
CA ILE A 396 15.06 13.85 54.44
C ILE A 396 14.11 15.05 54.46
N THR A 397 14.70 16.24 54.30
CA THR A 397 13.99 17.52 54.29
C THR A 397 13.54 17.92 52.89
N ASN A 398 14.16 17.37 51.85
CA ASN A 398 13.74 17.61 50.47
C ASN A 398 14.14 16.45 49.56
N LEU A 399 13.21 15.54 49.28
CA LEU A 399 13.26 14.69 48.10
C LEU A 399 12.58 15.46 46.97
N ALA A 400 13.38 16.01 46.06
CA ALA A 400 12.95 16.90 45.00
C ALA A 400 12.64 16.13 43.71
N GLY A 401 11.63 16.60 42.98
CA GLY A 401 11.23 15.99 41.73
C GLY A 401 10.01 16.64 41.08
N THR A 402 9.27 15.88 40.28
CA THR A 402 8.02 16.34 39.65
C THR A 402 6.96 15.24 39.64
N ASN A 403 5.70 15.66 39.46
CA ASN A 403 4.51 14.81 39.39
C ASN A 403 4.32 13.89 40.60
N PHE A 404 4.69 14.34 41.80
CA PHE A 404 4.35 13.60 43.02
C PHE A 404 2.86 13.70 43.31
N SER A 405 2.24 12.57 43.62
CA SER A 405 0.82 12.55 43.97
C SER A 405 0.60 13.09 45.38
N VAL A 406 -0.12 14.21 45.48
CA VAL A 406 -0.50 14.82 46.78
C VAL A 406 -1.67 14.11 47.48
N SER A 407 -2.25 13.10 46.84
CA SER A 407 -3.28 12.23 47.42
C SER A 407 -2.87 10.76 47.30
N GLY A 408 -3.35 9.90 48.21
CA GLY A 408 -2.99 8.48 48.23
C GLY A 408 -1.66 8.20 48.92
N THR A 409 -1.24 6.92 48.88
CA THR A 409 -0.02 6.44 49.54
C THR A 409 1.17 6.48 48.58
N THR A 410 2.15 7.32 48.88
CA THR A 410 3.45 7.34 48.20
C THR A 410 4.46 6.52 49.00
N VAL A 411 5.26 5.71 48.30
CA VAL A 411 6.33 4.90 48.91
C VAL A 411 7.68 5.44 48.44
N VAL A 412 8.62 5.59 49.36
CA VAL A 412 10.01 5.97 49.07
C VAL A 412 10.94 4.93 49.67
N GLN A 413 11.95 4.49 48.91
CA GLN A 413 12.87 3.44 49.30
C GLN A 413 14.32 3.78 48.90
N LEU A 414 15.29 3.32 49.67
CA LEU A 414 16.67 3.17 49.21
C LEU A 414 16.87 1.74 48.71
N THR A 415 17.52 1.57 47.56
CA THR A 415 17.87 0.24 47.04
C THR A 415 19.36 0.13 46.68
N MET A 416 19.98 -1.01 47.02
CA MET A 416 21.35 -1.37 46.66
C MET A 416 21.42 -2.88 46.42
N GLY A 417 21.55 -3.30 45.17
CA GLY A 417 21.44 -4.71 44.81
C GLY A 417 20.10 -5.29 45.25
N SER A 418 20.11 -6.35 46.07
CA SER A 418 18.90 -6.95 46.67
C SER A 418 18.44 -6.29 47.97
N ASN A 419 19.20 -5.32 48.51
CA ASN A 419 18.87 -4.67 49.77
C ASN A 419 17.93 -3.49 49.55
N THR A 420 16.91 -3.38 50.40
CA THR A 420 15.91 -2.32 50.34
C THR A 420 15.65 -1.75 51.73
N ILE A 421 15.65 -0.43 51.84
CA ILE A 421 15.27 0.30 53.06
C ILE A 421 14.08 1.17 52.72
N THR A 422 12.91 0.87 53.27
CA THR A 422 11.70 1.67 53.07
C THR A 422 11.67 2.84 54.03
N ALA A 423 11.38 4.04 53.52
CA ALA A 423 11.23 5.23 54.33
C ALA A 423 9.96 5.16 55.20
N THR A 424 10.04 5.76 56.38
CA THR A 424 8.89 6.05 57.25
C THR A 424 8.57 7.54 57.20
N SER A 425 7.41 7.95 57.76
CA SER A 425 7.00 9.36 57.84
C SER A 425 7.01 10.06 56.47
N VAL A 426 6.63 9.34 55.41
CA VAL A 426 6.56 9.88 54.05
C VAL A 426 5.42 10.89 53.98
N ASN A 427 5.76 12.14 53.67
CA ASN A 427 4.82 13.24 53.51
C ASN A 427 5.09 13.96 52.19
N VAL A 428 4.10 13.94 51.30
CA VAL A 428 4.16 14.64 50.01
C VAL A 428 3.76 16.10 50.24
N VAL A 429 4.73 16.98 50.37
CA VAL A 429 4.53 18.41 50.66
C VAL A 429 3.89 19.12 49.46
N SER A 430 4.32 18.77 48.25
CA SER A 430 3.79 19.30 46.99
C SER A 430 4.04 18.30 45.87
N SER A 431 3.59 18.60 44.64
CA SER A 431 3.91 17.80 43.46
C SER A 431 5.40 17.77 43.10
N THR A 432 6.25 18.49 43.83
CA THR A 432 7.69 18.58 43.60
C THR A 432 8.56 18.33 44.83
N GLN A 433 7.96 18.10 46.01
CA GLN A 433 8.69 17.90 47.26
C GLN A 433 8.06 16.81 48.13
N ILE A 434 8.89 15.87 48.59
CA ILE A 434 8.56 14.88 49.62
C ILE A 434 9.52 15.04 50.80
N THR A 435 9.02 14.85 52.02
CA THR A 435 9.83 14.62 53.22
C THR A 435 9.63 13.19 53.71
N CYS A 436 10.67 12.58 54.28
CA CYS A 436 10.59 11.23 54.83
C CYS A 436 11.77 10.95 55.77
N THR A 437 11.79 9.78 56.41
CA THR A 437 12.87 9.35 57.29
C THR A 437 13.35 7.96 56.90
N PHE A 438 14.65 7.76 56.77
CA PHE A 438 15.26 6.43 56.62
C PHE A 438 15.94 6.01 57.92
N SER A 439 15.70 4.78 58.35
CA SER A 439 16.52 4.10 59.34
C SER A 439 17.64 3.35 58.63
N LEU A 440 18.90 3.70 58.91
CA LEU A 440 20.08 3.11 58.30
C LEU A 440 20.68 2.00 59.17
N ALA A 441 19.89 1.44 60.09
CA ALA A 441 20.31 0.31 60.93
C ALA A 441 20.67 -0.90 60.04
N GLY A 442 21.92 -1.36 60.14
CA GLY A 442 22.44 -2.48 59.34
C GLY A 442 22.62 -2.16 57.85
N ALA A 443 22.52 -0.90 57.44
CA ALA A 443 22.71 -0.50 56.05
C ALA A 443 24.17 -0.66 55.61
N ALA A 444 24.41 -1.34 54.49
CA ALA A 444 25.72 -1.40 53.86
C ALA A 444 26.18 0.00 53.42
N THR A 445 27.47 0.27 53.59
CA THR A 445 28.09 1.53 53.14
C THR A 445 28.20 1.57 51.62
N GLY A 446 28.11 2.77 51.04
CA GLY A 446 28.19 2.98 49.59
C GLY A 446 26.99 3.74 49.02
N ALA A 447 26.88 3.76 47.70
CA ALA A 447 25.84 4.49 46.98
C ALA A 447 24.56 3.66 46.83
N TRP A 448 23.43 4.25 47.19
CA TRP A 448 22.09 3.70 47.11
C TRP A 448 21.27 4.48 46.09
N ASN A 449 20.42 3.79 45.34
CA ASN A 449 19.40 4.42 44.51
C ASN A 449 18.24 4.87 45.41
N VAL A 450 17.67 6.04 45.14
CA VAL A 450 16.40 6.45 45.75
C VAL A 450 15.29 6.12 44.78
N VAL A 451 14.34 5.28 45.21
CA VAL A 451 13.17 4.90 44.41
C VAL A 451 11.95 5.49 45.07
N MET A 452 11.09 6.14 44.29
CA MET A 452 9.79 6.58 44.73
C MET A 452 8.72 5.95 43.85
N THR A 453 7.59 5.59 44.45
CA THR A 453 6.41 5.04 43.79
C THR A 453 5.18 5.86 44.19
N ASN A 454 4.50 6.42 43.19
CA ASN A 454 3.21 7.08 43.36
C ASN A 454 2.08 6.04 43.57
N PRO A 455 0.90 6.45 44.08
CA PRO A 455 -0.24 5.55 44.29
C PRO A 455 -0.79 4.89 43.01
N ASP A 456 -0.53 5.48 41.85
CA ASP A 456 -0.88 4.92 40.54
C ASP A 456 0.10 3.82 40.06
N GLY A 457 1.13 3.53 40.87
CA GLY A 457 2.16 2.53 40.58
C GLY A 457 3.30 3.05 39.71
N GLN A 458 3.26 4.30 39.24
CA GLN A 458 4.37 4.87 38.48
C GLN A 458 5.55 5.18 39.42
N THR A 459 6.77 4.95 38.93
CA THR A 459 7.98 5.07 39.75
C THR A 459 9.00 6.03 39.16
N ALA A 460 9.84 6.58 40.03
CA ALA A 460 11.03 7.33 39.65
C ALA A 460 12.23 6.80 40.44
N THR A 461 13.39 6.75 39.80
CA THR A 461 14.65 6.33 40.42
C THR A 461 15.71 7.42 40.27
N LEU A 462 16.23 7.90 41.39
CA LEU A 462 17.46 8.70 41.44
C LEU A 462 18.63 7.74 41.67
N SER A 463 19.33 7.39 40.58
CA SER A 463 20.44 6.45 40.62
C SER A 463 21.60 7.01 41.45
N SER A 464 22.14 6.21 42.38
CA SER A 464 23.20 6.63 43.33
C SER A 464 22.88 7.95 44.06
N GLY A 465 21.59 8.24 44.27
CA GLY A 465 21.13 9.51 44.84
C GLY A 465 21.44 9.70 46.31
N PHE A 466 21.68 8.61 47.05
CA PHE A 466 21.94 8.65 48.48
C PHE A 466 23.19 7.84 48.85
N THR A 467 24.07 8.36 49.71
CA THR A 467 25.27 7.64 50.15
C THR A 467 25.19 7.27 51.63
N VAL A 468 25.30 5.99 51.94
CA VAL A 468 25.48 5.53 53.31
C VAL A 468 26.97 5.53 53.63
N THR A 469 27.40 6.35 54.59
CA THR A 469 28.79 6.41 55.04
C THR A 469 29.00 5.61 56.31
N SER A 470 30.25 5.21 56.54
CA SER A 470 30.66 4.67 57.83
C SER A 470 30.82 5.80 58.85
N ASN A 471 30.63 5.50 60.13
CA ASN A 471 30.90 6.39 61.25
C ASN A 471 32.38 6.46 61.64
N VAL A 472 33.31 6.03 60.76
CA VAL A 472 34.75 6.07 61.03
C VAL A 472 35.21 7.53 61.02
N VAL A 473 35.54 8.05 62.20
CA VAL A 473 36.13 9.38 62.40
C VAL A 473 37.65 9.26 62.30
N PRO A 474 38.32 9.97 61.37
CA PRO A 474 39.79 9.96 61.28
C PRO A 474 40.46 10.49 62.55
N ALA A 475 41.53 9.85 63.02
CA ALA A 475 42.21 10.25 64.26
C ALA A 475 43.74 10.12 64.19
N SER A 476 44.45 11.25 64.06
CA SER A 476 45.91 11.31 64.07
C SER A 476 46.55 10.93 65.42
N SER A 477 45.80 11.07 66.53
CA SER A 477 46.17 10.51 67.83
C SER A 477 44.92 9.98 68.54
N VAL A 478 45.08 8.84 69.21
CA VAL A 478 44.04 8.20 70.01
C VAL A 478 44.64 7.81 71.35
N LEU A 479 44.00 8.23 72.44
CA LEU A 479 44.24 7.71 73.78
C LEU A 479 43.07 6.78 74.16
N VAL A 480 43.36 5.54 74.51
CA VAL A 480 42.40 4.63 75.15
C VAL A 480 42.95 4.22 76.50
N ASN A 481 42.22 4.50 77.58
CA ASN A 481 42.57 4.07 78.93
C ASN A 481 41.35 3.44 79.62
N ALA A 482 41.47 2.21 80.13
CA ALA A 482 40.42 1.55 80.91
C ALA A 482 40.85 1.37 82.37
N ASN A 483 40.07 1.85 83.34
CA ASN A 483 40.43 1.74 84.76
C ASN A 483 40.03 0.39 85.38
N ASN A 484 40.83 -0.08 86.34
CA ASN A 484 40.81 -1.37 87.05
C ASN A 484 39.43 -1.94 87.48
N TYR A 485 38.68 -2.58 86.57
CA TYR A 485 37.52 -3.41 86.95
C TYR A 485 37.36 -4.68 86.09
N PRO A 486 36.97 -5.82 86.68
CA PRO A 486 36.76 -7.07 85.97
C PRO A 486 35.47 -6.98 85.13
N GLY A 487 35.60 -7.00 83.80
CA GLY A 487 34.44 -6.84 82.93
C GLY A 487 34.65 -7.38 81.52
N LYS A 488 35.41 -6.69 80.68
CA LYS A 488 35.72 -7.11 79.29
C LYS A 488 37.00 -6.42 78.82
N PRO A 489 38.18 -7.06 78.83
CA PRO A 489 39.34 -6.47 78.18
C PRO A 489 39.03 -6.34 76.69
N GLY A 490 39.25 -5.16 76.12
CA GLY A 490 39.32 -5.02 74.66
C GLY A 490 40.44 -5.87 74.05
N TYR A 491 40.35 -6.09 72.75
CA TYR A 491 41.14 -7.08 72.04
C TYR A 491 41.48 -6.61 70.64
N LEU A 492 42.62 -7.10 70.11
CA LEU A 492 42.96 -6.93 68.70
C LEU A 492 42.18 -7.94 67.85
N LEU A 493 41.73 -7.50 66.67
CA LEU A 493 41.09 -8.38 65.70
C LEU A 493 42.13 -9.28 65.02
N SER A 494 41.74 -10.54 64.80
CA SER A 494 42.56 -11.54 64.08
C SER A 494 42.83 -11.11 62.63
N GLY A 495 43.98 -11.51 62.09
CA GLY A 495 44.46 -11.19 60.75
C GLY A 495 45.13 -9.81 60.62
N GLY A 496 45.12 -9.00 61.68
CA GLY A 496 45.88 -7.75 61.75
C GLY A 496 47.38 -8.03 61.80
N TYR A 497 48.20 -7.20 61.14
CA TYR A 497 49.66 -7.37 61.15
C TYR A 497 50.39 -6.06 61.41
N ILE A 498 51.65 -6.20 61.82
CA ILE A 498 52.67 -5.14 61.70
C ILE A 498 53.77 -5.63 60.77
N GLN A 499 54.29 -4.73 59.92
CA GLN A 499 55.41 -4.99 59.04
C GLN A 499 56.38 -3.81 59.07
N PHE A 500 57.67 -4.09 59.00
CA PHE A 500 58.72 -3.07 58.98
C PHE A 500 59.99 -3.61 58.31
N THR A 501 60.86 -2.70 57.89
CA THR A 501 62.21 -3.01 57.39
C THR A 501 63.23 -2.61 58.44
N VAL A 502 64.08 -3.53 58.86
CA VAL A 502 65.15 -3.29 59.84
C VAL A 502 66.22 -2.37 59.24
N THR A 503 66.64 -1.32 59.95
CA THR A 503 67.64 -0.34 59.47
C THR A 503 68.93 -0.31 60.28
N GLY A 504 69.18 -1.34 61.09
CA GLY A 504 70.34 -1.47 61.96
C GLY A 504 70.86 -2.90 62.03
N SER A 505 71.59 -3.25 63.09
CA SER A 505 72.18 -4.59 63.25
C SER A 505 72.09 -5.04 64.71
N TYR A 506 72.17 -6.36 64.93
CA TYR A 506 72.09 -7.01 66.26
C TYR A 506 70.72 -6.91 66.95
N TYR A 507 69.66 -6.70 66.18
CA TYR A 507 68.29 -6.76 66.69
C TYR A 507 67.79 -8.20 66.70
N THR A 508 66.96 -8.54 67.69
CA THR A 508 66.60 -9.94 67.94
C THR A 508 65.12 -10.11 68.18
N ILE A 509 64.60 -11.26 67.78
CA ILE A 509 63.31 -11.79 68.21
C ILE A 509 63.53 -13.18 68.82
N THR A 510 62.92 -13.45 69.96
CA THR A 510 62.81 -14.80 70.52
C THR A 510 61.44 -15.34 70.14
N TYR A 511 61.43 -16.26 69.18
CA TYR A 511 60.23 -16.82 68.55
C TYR A 511 60.21 -18.34 68.71
N GLY A 512 59.12 -18.89 69.25
CA GLY A 512 59.03 -20.33 69.56
C GLY A 512 60.13 -20.82 70.51
N GLY A 513 60.63 -19.95 71.38
CA GLY A 513 61.76 -20.22 72.28
C GLY A 513 63.15 -20.10 71.64
N THR A 514 63.24 -19.83 70.33
CA THR A 514 64.50 -19.68 69.60
C THR A 514 64.79 -18.21 69.33
N GLN A 515 66.02 -17.76 69.56
CA GLN A 515 66.43 -16.40 69.21
C GLN A 515 66.84 -16.31 67.72
N HIS A 516 66.20 -15.42 66.99
CA HIS A 516 66.56 -15.04 65.62
C HIS A 516 67.13 -13.62 65.64
N THR A 517 68.19 -13.38 64.85
CA THR A 517 68.81 -12.07 64.69
C THR A 517 68.45 -11.48 63.33
N PHE A 518 68.23 -10.17 63.29
CA PHE A 518 67.94 -9.44 62.06
C PHE A 518 69.14 -8.64 61.58
N ASN A 519 69.27 -8.56 60.26
CA ASN A 519 70.23 -7.75 59.54
C ASN A 519 69.57 -6.47 59.01
N ASN A 520 70.42 -5.50 58.66
CA ASN A 520 69.99 -4.30 57.96
C ASN A 520 69.36 -4.70 56.62
N GLY A 521 68.14 -4.26 56.37
CA GLY A 521 67.36 -4.57 55.17
C GLY A 521 66.34 -5.70 55.33
N ASP A 522 66.34 -6.46 56.45
CA ASP A 522 65.35 -7.51 56.65
C ASP A 522 63.93 -6.94 56.77
N VAL A 523 63.01 -7.48 55.97
CA VAL A 523 61.59 -7.16 56.05
C VAL A 523 60.92 -8.17 56.98
N VAL A 524 60.43 -7.69 58.10
CA VAL A 524 59.79 -8.52 59.14
C VAL A 524 58.31 -8.19 59.17
N ARG A 525 57.47 -9.22 59.12
CA ARG A 525 56.02 -9.09 59.32
C ARG A 525 55.54 -10.07 60.37
N LEU A 526 54.75 -9.54 61.31
CA LEU A 526 54.11 -10.27 62.39
C LEU A 526 52.60 -10.19 62.18
N THR A 527 51.95 -11.31 61.87
CA THR A 527 50.49 -11.39 61.71
C THR A 527 49.88 -12.02 62.95
N LEU A 528 48.85 -11.39 63.53
CA LEU A 528 48.16 -11.88 64.72
C LEU A 528 46.99 -12.78 64.32
N GLU A 529 47.05 -14.06 64.66
CA GLU A 529 46.08 -15.07 64.18
C GLU A 529 45.06 -15.50 65.26
N SER A 530 44.99 -14.81 66.41
CA SER A 530 44.00 -15.14 67.45
C SER A 530 43.64 -13.96 68.34
N THR A 531 42.35 -13.87 68.68
CA THR A 531 41.80 -13.07 69.77
C THR A 531 42.16 -13.70 71.11
N THR A 532 43.33 -13.38 71.69
CA THR A 532 43.69 -13.92 73.00
C THR A 532 42.85 -13.25 74.11
N GLN A 533 41.78 -13.90 74.53
CA GLN A 533 41.29 -13.80 75.91
C GLN A 533 42.10 -14.78 76.75
N GLY A 534 43.13 -14.32 77.46
CA GLY A 534 44.00 -15.20 78.24
C GLY A 534 45.00 -14.47 79.13
N THR A 535 45.48 -15.16 80.16
CA THR A 535 46.16 -14.62 81.35
C THR A 535 47.62 -14.19 81.18
N ASN A 536 48.22 -14.33 79.99
CA ASN A 536 49.60 -13.93 79.71
C ASN A 536 49.61 -12.70 78.78
N VAL A 537 50.45 -11.72 79.09
CA VAL A 537 50.30 -10.32 78.65
C VAL A 537 50.88 -10.01 77.28
N PRO A 538 50.09 -9.75 76.23
CA PRO A 538 50.60 -9.21 74.99
C PRO A 538 50.87 -7.71 75.12
N THR A 539 52.14 -7.33 75.25
CA THR A 539 52.55 -5.93 75.17
C THR A 539 53.39 -5.73 73.92
N ILE A 540 52.97 -4.79 73.06
CA ILE A 540 53.72 -4.35 71.87
C ILE A 540 54.01 -2.86 72.01
N TYR A 541 55.26 -2.52 72.22
CA TYR A 541 55.76 -1.15 72.15
C TYR A 541 56.28 -0.88 70.74
N VAL A 542 55.64 0.06 70.04
CA VAL A 542 56.11 0.60 68.77
C VAL A 542 56.30 2.09 68.94
N THR A 543 57.55 2.55 68.98
CA THR A 543 57.92 3.96 69.05
C THR A 543 58.78 4.30 67.84
N SER A 544 58.92 5.58 67.50
CA SER A 544 59.75 6.03 66.38
C SER A 544 61.21 5.56 66.44
N SER A 545 61.70 5.11 67.59
CA SER A 545 63.05 4.63 67.81
C SER A 545 63.13 3.16 68.19
N GLN A 546 62.02 2.44 68.38
CA GLN A 546 62.06 1.07 68.88
C GLN A 546 60.79 0.26 68.62
N ILE A 547 60.93 -0.99 68.18
CA ILE A 547 59.89 -2.02 68.33
C ILE A 547 60.35 -2.99 69.41
N SER A 548 59.54 -3.15 70.45
CA SER A 548 59.76 -4.18 71.46
C SER A 548 58.45 -4.83 71.91
N ALA A 549 58.50 -6.12 72.22
CA ALA A 549 57.36 -6.86 72.74
C ALA A 549 57.87 -7.91 73.72
N PHE A 550 57.11 -8.15 74.78
CA PHE A 550 57.52 -9.03 75.87
C PHE A 550 56.82 -10.40 75.83
N TYR A 551 55.65 -10.52 75.18
CA TYR A 551 54.97 -11.83 75.07
C TYR A 551 53.77 -11.83 74.10
N LEU A 552 53.91 -12.24 72.83
CA LEU A 552 52.78 -12.39 71.89
C LEU A 552 52.57 -13.86 71.52
N ASN A 553 51.39 -14.41 71.77
CA ASN A 553 51.03 -15.77 71.32
C ASN A 553 50.38 -15.74 69.93
N ASN A 554 50.37 -16.88 69.25
CA ASN A 554 49.64 -17.11 68.00
C ASN A 554 49.99 -16.06 66.94
N VAL A 555 51.29 -15.80 66.78
CA VAL A 555 51.82 -14.87 65.78
C VAL A 555 52.45 -15.67 64.66
N ASP A 556 52.07 -15.36 63.42
CA ASP A 556 52.79 -15.82 62.25
C ASP A 556 53.93 -14.85 61.94
N LEU A 557 55.17 -15.37 61.94
CA LEU A 557 56.37 -14.60 61.66
C LEU A 557 56.81 -14.86 60.22
N THR A 558 56.93 -13.77 59.45
CA THR A 558 57.58 -13.82 58.14
C THR A 558 58.81 -12.91 58.11
N ILE A 559 59.94 -13.42 57.62
CA ILE A 559 61.18 -12.67 57.42
C ILE A 559 61.57 -12.77 55.95
N ASN A 560 61.66 -11.64 55.25
CA ASN A 560 61.94 -11.57 53.81
C ASN A 560 61.00 -12.47 52.98
N GLY A 561 59.75 -12.64 53.43
CA GLY A 561 58.73 -13.49 52.80
C GLY A 561 58.81 -14.98 53.14
N VAL A 562 59.80 -15.41 53.92
CA VAL A 562 59.89 -16.79 54.45
C VAL A 562 59.01 -16.89 55.68
N ASP A 563 58.07 -17.84 55.68
CA ASP A 563 57.17 -18.14 56.80
C ASP A 563 57.84 -19.08 57.80
N TYR A 564 57.80 -18.69 59.08
CA TYR A 564 58.34 -19.45 60.21
C TYR A 564 57.24 -20.21 60.98
N GLY A 565 56.03 -20.26 60.42
CA GLY A 565 54.85 -20.87 61.02
C GLY A 565 54.24 -19.99 62.09
N GLN A 566 53.37 -20.59 62.91
CA GLN A 566 52.72 -19.93 64.05
C GLN A 566 53.42 -20.28 65.36
N SER A 567 53.71 -19.27 66.18
CA SER A 567 54.36 -19.47 67.47
C SER A 567 54.22 -18.26 68.40
N THR A 568 54.91 -18.34 69.54
CA THR A 568 54.97 -17.28 70.55
C THR A 568 56.24 -16.44 70.38
N ILE A 569 56.09 -15.11 70.38
CA ILE A 569 57.19 -14.16 70.55
C ILE A 569 57.35 -13.88 72.03
N SER A 570 58.39 -14.39 72.68
CA SER A 570 58.65 -14.10 74.10
C SER A 570 59.54 -12.87 74.31
N GLN A 571 60.16 -12.35 73.24
CA GLN A 571 60.92 -11.11 73.28
C GLN A 571 61.12 -10.60 71.86
N ILE A 572 61.02 -9.30 71.62
CA ILE A 572 61.54 -8.66 70.40
C ILE A 572 62.18 -7.33 70.78
N TYR A 573 63.29 -7.01 70.12
CA TYR A 573 63.99 -5.74 70.26
C TYR A 573 64.55 -5.32 68.90
N ILE A 574 63.94 -4.30 68.30
CA ILE A 574 64.37 -3.63 67.07
C ILE A 574 64.64 -2.17 67.42
N GLY A 575 65.89 -1.75 67.47
CA GLY A 575 66.30 -0.39 67.85
C GLY A 575 66.30 0.63 66.70
N SER A 576 66.08 0.19 65.46
CA SER A 576 65.86 1.08 64.31
C SER A 576 65.18 0.33 63.16
N TYR A 577 64.22 1.00 62.52
CA TYR A 577 63.45 0.43 61.41
C TYR A 577 62.93 1.54 60.48
N SER A 578 62.39 1.13 59.34
CA SER A 578 61.71 1.97 58.34
C SER A 578 60.50 1.25 57.76
N SER A 579 59.73 1.93 56.90
CA SER A 579 58.61 1.33 56.15
C SER A 579 57.57 0.62 57.03
N PHE A 580 57.30 1.17 58.22
CA PHE A 580 56.36 0.58 59.15
C PHE A 580 54.93 0.67 58.61
N THR A 581 54.25 -0.46 58.55
CA THR A 581 52.82 -0.55 58.22
C THR A 581 52.09 -1.40 59.26
N SER A 582 50.84 -1.04 59.54
CA SER A 582 50.00 -1.74 60.51
C SER A 582 48.55 -1.75 60.06
N THR A 583 47.92 -2.91 60.18
CA THR A 583 46.47 -3.10 60.00
C THR A 583 45.79 -3.52 61.30
N LEU A 584 46.49 -3.38 62.43
CA LEU A 584 45.97 -3.74 63.74
C LEU A 584 44.69 -2.93 64.02
N THR A 585 43.64 -3.62 64.46
CA THR A 585 42.36 -2.99 64.83
C THR A 585 42.04 -3.38 66.26
N LEU A 586 41.84 -2.38 67.11
CA LEU A 586 41.49 -2.56 68.53
C LEU A 586 39.98 -2.45 68.69
N ASN A 587 39.35 -3.46 69.29
CA ASN A 587 37.96 -3.41 69.69
C ASN A 587 37.82 -3.31 71.20
N VAL A 588 37.10 -2.30 71.67
CA VAL A 588 36.77 -2.03 73.07
C VAL A 588 35.27 -2.30 73.27
N PRO A 589 34.86 -3.41 73.91
CA PRO A 589 33.45 -3.75 74.08
C PRO A 589 32.63 -2.72 74.86
N SER A 590 31.31 -2.68 74.63
CA SER A 590 30.38 -1.91 75.45
C SER A 590 30.37 -2.39 76.89
N GLN A 591 30.13 -1.44 77.80
CA GLN A 591 30.17 -1.64 79.25
C GLN A 591 31.55 -2.05 79.78
N SER A 592 32.63 -1.70 79.06
CA SER A 592 33.96 -1.68 79.65
C SER A 592 34.02 -0.57 80.72
N ALA A 593 34.56 -0.88 81.89
CA ALA A 593 34.61 0.07 83.01
C ALA A 593 35.45 1.30 82.64
N GLN A 594 35.02 2.50 83.08
CA GLN A 594 35.64 3.82 82.87
C GLN A 594 36.67 3.85 81.73
N THR A 595 36.17 4.00 80.50
CA THR A 595 37.01 4.22 79.32
C THR A 595 37.21 5.71 79.15
N GLU A 596 38.46 6.16 79.17
CA GLU A 596 38.86 7.44 78.61
C GLU A 596 39.23 7.20 77.14
N PHE A 597 38.55 7.91 76.25
CA PHE A 597 38.77 7.87 74.82
C PHE A 597 38.96 9.29 74.32
N ASP A 598 40.20 9.65 73.96
CA ASP A 598 40.50 10.94 73.33
C ASP A 598 40.90 10.72 71.88
N ALA A 599 40.47 11.62 71.01
CA ALA A 599 40.88 11.65 69.61
C ALA A 599 41.42 13.04 69.26
N ASN A 600 42.64 13.11 68.72
CA ASN A 600 43.32 14.37 68.36
C ASN A 600 43.42 15.37 69.54
N GLY A 601 43.55 14.87 70.77
CA GLY A 601 43.59 15.68 71.99
C GLY A 601 42.22 16.20 72.46
N ALA A 602 41.13 15.87 71.77
CA ALA A 602 39.78 16.15 72.23
C ALA A 602 39.20 14.92 72.93
N CYS A 603 38.70 15.11 74.14
CA CYS A 603 38.05 14.02 74.86
C CYS A 603 36.70 13.68 74.26
N VAL A 604 36.56 12.44 73.79
CA VAL A 604 35.36 11.89 73.16
C VAL A 604 34.53 11.12 74.19
N ILE A 605 35.18 10.36 75.08
CA ILE A 605 34.57 9.74 76.26
C ILE A 605 35.49 9.99 77.45
N CYS A 606 35.04 10.75 78.45
CA CYS A 606 35.89 11.13 79.59
C CYS A 606 35.43 10.42 80.86
N ASN A 607 36.25 9.49 81.38
CA ASN A 607 35.99 8.80 82.66
C ASN A 607 34.58 8.17 82.77
N ALA A 608 34.01 7.72 81.65
CA ALA A 608 32.65 7.21 81.57
C ALA A 608 32.63 5.77 81.05
N VAL A 609 31.54 5.05 81.31
CA VAL A 609 31.31 3.71 80.74
C VAL A 609 30.70 3.91 79.36
N SER A 610 31.37 3.43 78.31
CA SER A 610 30.80 3.47 76.97
C SER A 610 29.62 2.50 76.87
N SER A 611 28.45 2.99 76.48
CA SER A 611 27.27 2.15 76.22
C SER A 611 27.37 1.38 74.90
N THR A 612 28.28 1.81 74.02
CA THR A 612 28.56 1.26 72.70
C THR A 612 30.01 0.75 72.64
N PRO A 613 30.32 -0.31 71.88
CA PRO A 613 31.70 -0.67 71.61
C PRO A 613 32.43 0.44 70.83
N ILE A 614 33.73 0.58 71.08
CA ILE A 614 34.62 1.48 70.35
C ILE A 614 35.56 0.61 69.51
N THR A 615 35.60 0.84 68.21
CA THR A 615 36.58 0.17 67.34
C THR A 615 37.56 1.21 66.82
N VAL A 616 38.86 0.98 67.02
CA VAL A 616 39.95 1.84 66.54
C VAL A 616 40.68 1.10 65.43
N TYR A 617 40.72 1.69 64.25
CA TYR A 617 41.18 1.05 63.01
C TYR A 617 42.62 1.42 62.68
N ASN A 618 43.38 0.42 62.22
CA ASN A 618 44.76 0.52 61.72
C ASN A 618 45.66 1.36 62.64
N LEU A 619 45.96 0.82 63.81
CA LEU A 619 46.81 1.45 64.83
C LEU A 619 48.19 1.79 64.25
N GLY A 620 48.59 3.05 64.29
CA GLY A 620 49.82 3.61 63.75
C GLY A 620 50.90 3.94 64.79
N MET A 621 52.00 4.56 64.36
CA MET A 621 53.11 4.97 65.24
C MET A 621 52.72 6.16 66.12
N GLY A 622 53.17 6.19 67.38
CA GLY A 622 52.94 7.30 68.31
C GLY A 622 53.56 7.06 69.70
N SER A 623 53.60 8.07 70.56
CA SER A 623 54.50 8.20 71.72
C SER A 623 54.26 7.24 72.92
N GLY A 624 53.50 6.16 72.77
CA GLY A 624 53.39 5.11 73.78
C GLY A 624 52.93 3.77 73.20
N GLY A 625 53.34 2.67 73.85
CA GLY A 625 53.06 1.32 73.35
C GLY A 625 51.59 0.91 73.47
N ILE A 626 51.21 -0.14 72.73
CA ILE A 626 49.97 -0.89 72.92
C ILE A 626 50.19 -1.85 74.08
N ASN A 627 49.58 -1.54 75.23
CA ASN A 627 49.62 -2.43 76.39
C ASN A 627 48.28 -3.15 76.57
N LEU A 628 48.27 -4.47 76.36
CA LEU A 628 47.11 -5.35 76.57
C LEU A 628 47.23 -6.14 77.89
N GLY A 629 47.66 -5.45 78.95
CA GLY A 629 47.89 -5.91 80.33
C GLY A 629 46.85 -6.88 80.92
N PRO A 630 47.23 -7.80 81.85
CA PRO A 630 46.33 -8.76 82.50
C PRO A 630 45.64 -8.15 83.73
N MET A 631 45.97 -6.91 84.09
CA MET A 631 45.27 -6.14 85.12
C MET A 631 44.59 -4.97 84.43
N ALA A 632 43.36 -5.25 83.99
CA ALA A 632 42.23 -4.34 83.80
C ALA A 632 42.44 -2.95 83.13
N THR A 633 43.54 -2.75 82.41
CA THR A 633 43.83 -1.49 81.71
C THR A 633 44.37 -1.75 80.31
N ILE A 634 43.58 -1.37 79.31
CA ILE A 634 44.09 -1.14 77.95
C ILE A 634 44.66 0.25 77.95
N TYR A 635 45.93 0.37 77.58
CA TYR A 635 46.54 1.66 77.30
C TYR A 635 47.00 1.67 75.83
N TYR A 636 46.38 2.53 75.04
CA TYR A 636 46.82 2.81 73.68
C TYR A 636 47.05 4.29 73.51
N THR A 637 48.24 4.68 73.07
CA THR A 637 48.57 6.05 72.68
C THR A 637 49.27 6.07 71.32
N GLY A 638 48.50 6.26 70.26
CA GLY A 638 49.06 6.24 68.90
C GLY A 638 48.13 6.83 67.86
N GLY A 639 48.61 6.98 66.63
CA GLY A 639 47.75 7.38 65.51
C GLY A 639 46.81 6.26 65.07
N ALA A 640 45.68 6.58 64.46
CA ALA A 640 44.79 5.57 63.87
C ALA A 640 44.29 6.08 62.51
N THR A 641 43.92 5.19 61.60
CA THR A 641 43.21 5.66 60.39
C THR A 641 41.81 6.18 60.74
N GLY A 642 41.27 5.76 61.89
CA GLY A 642 40.09 6.34 62.49
C GLY A 642 39.53 5.48 63.61
N TYR A 643 38.39 5.89 64.17
CA TYR A 643 37.63 5.12 65.15
C TYR A 643 36.14 5.19 64.86
N SER A 644 35.38 4.21 65.34
CA SER A 644 33.92 4.19 65.30
C SER A 644 33.34 3.85 66.66
N LEU A 645 32.18 4.43 66.96
CA LEU A 645 31.32 4.07 68.10
C LEU A 645 30.14 3.26 67.55
N SER A 646 30.16 1.94 67.74
CA SER A 646 29.22 1.00 67.09
C SER A 646 27.94 0.76 67.88
#